data_AF-A0A7V2Z0X1-F1
#
_entry.id   AF-A0A7V2Z0X1-F1
#
_cell.length_a   1.000
_cell.length_b   1.000
_cell.length_c   1.000
_cell.angle_alpha   90.00
_cell.angle_beta   90.00
_cell.angle_gamma   90.00
#
_symmetry.space_group_name_H-M   'P 1'
#
loop_
_entity.id
_entity.type
_entity.pdbx_description
1 polymer ?
#
loop_
_entity_poly.entity_id
_entity_poly.type
_entity_poly.pdbx_seq_one_letter_code
_entity_poly.pdbx_strand_id
1 'polypeptide(L)'
;MAVGAPREDPAGGPSNAGRAYLLTVVPAPKIDGLIVSQYGTPLPGIPVRATASGGQTQTDATGQYKLWVYSGWSGTVTPEAEGYGFDPPSRSYVNVTADKLLQDYEATTPALIIVEGRITPQTGVAFNGARVATGDGLYWDETTSDGLYRLEIPYGWSGDVIPTTAGLTFAPARRSYAHLVFHQHNQDYTAAIEMETIAGTVRDSWNAPVANLQISVSGGITSAITNTSGAYTLSLPYGWSGTVTPLGATYLFTPPSRAYTNLTSSFYHQDFSAHPIQTLRGRLRTESGAAISTTVVTSDPSVWTVSASNGTYELRVPYGWAGWVAPLDATTTPGLYQWTPAYRGYEAVNADQINQNFLALSRSDARIDLSDRIPPVLDQATSDVAAYGPEDFSGLYGPGVSWAMGYYYKTFQEARQRGWTAQDLATDPAKRISPYFLHKNGGQGLPHFAGEILTGHGAPTMADFGSMATTTTPEILKGAAQFRANGYQHFFTHKPKTTSQDGNLVLTSSFSNSTSTLRNWLRDGDCFVLCIPVFDSFRNYTSGVYSVTSAGLEVLEGYHAVCVTGYDADQAAFRIVNSWGEDWGLNGYGWLSGVFVKRYGLEAWRMYDSTGFGPVAATARPSGQAPATQQSAQTKDCKIVYTTKGPGQMTVSEAGVFIVGGMEGDTLKITLLEGIPYGETIPRIVSDGPLKKLHTEAPVKRVETLGPIDSLTAAKVHIEELDAPSFGSISMKPQANATWVGLAARLAAPEVWLPNRAFTRIVGWAPPAAEDSLPKSQINLAGVFLDTLLAPDRQVVLNVSSKLRSISGRPAFVSEGGVVRESGSSAGTGLYAARLKKVSVNGGSVEAPMISDALASDFKAVLKAASAVFQVQFQGQKTLFAYPGHLKSDGVRLMSERLMVQAAGGDVEIGELASFGKIMQAAAIHHRYKDADGVHQHLGGRLGWPSQTTGTRMLVASGLDPALDATMETLRGDLGVNAFFYAGAARNTSGTLQAECRGELGVIQTKKPGGNSLPDAIRNAGGPFIEGAVWAAPGSDIKLKGDTEAISAGRFELKSCGP
;
A
#
# COMPACT_ATOMS: atom_id res chain seq x y z
N MET A 1 45.19 -28.30 81.02
CA MET A 1 45.52 -27.02 81.71
C MET A 1 46.94 -27.15 82.25
N ALA A 2 47.87 -26.21 82.18
CA ALA A 2 47.90 -24.81 81.74
C ALA A 2 49.36 -24.41 81.39
N VAL A 3 49.50 -23.46 80.44
CA VAL A 3 50.42 -22.30 80.38
C VAL A 3 51.93 -22.44 80.70
N GLY A 4 52.75 -21.96 79.74
CA GLY A 4 53.86 -21.03 80.02
C GLY A 4 55.24 -21.43 79.49
N ALA A 5 55.72 -20.75 78.45
CA ALA A 5 57.13 -20.76 78.04
C ALA A 5 57.95 -19.71 78.83
N PRO A 6 59.18 -20.01 79.29
CA PRO A 6 60.08 -19.01 79.85
C PRO A 6 61.21 -18.58 78.89
N ARG A 7 61.73 -17.38 79.18
CA ARG A 7 62.88 -16.66 78.62
C ARG A 7 64.18 -17.14 79.32
N GLU A 8 65.32 -17.01 78.65
CA GLU A 8 66.66 -17.35 79.19
C GLU A 8 67.16 -16.38 80.28
N ASP A 9 67.89 -16.90 81.29
CA ASP A 9 69.16 -16.36 81.86
C ASP A 9 69.87 -17.36 82.83
N PRO A 10 71.15 -17.16 83.22
CA PRO A 10 72.09 -18.21 83.71
C PRO A 10 72.39 -18.25 85.23
N ALA A 11 73.06 -19.35 85.65
CA ALA A 11 73.76 -19.65 86.91
C ALA A 11 72.97 -19.99 88.20
N GLY A 12 73.25 -21.18 88.76
CA GLY A 12 72.89 -21.64 90.11
C GLY A 12 72.20 -23.02 90.13
N GLY A 13 72.94 -24.09 90.48
CA GLY A 13 72.34 -25.39 90.82
C GLY A 13 71.60 -25.35 92.17
N PRO A 14 71.36 -26.48 92.85
CA PRO A 14 71.17 -27.85 92.39
C PRO A 14 69.71 -28.30 92.66
N SER A 15 69.48 -29.61 92.49
CA SER A 15 68.50 -30.38 93.28
C SER A 15 67.03 -30.20 92.90
N ASN A 16 66.17 -31.20 93.00
CA ASN A 16 66.32 -32.63 93.26
C ASN A 16 64.98 -33.17 92.74
N ALA A 17 65.04 -34.12 91.81
CA ALA A 17 64.89 -35.52 92.14
C ALA A 17 63.44 -35.90 92.51
N GLY A 18 62.92 -36.86 91.75
CA GLY A 18 61.99 -37.83 92.29
C GLY A 18 60.65 -37.88 91.59
N ARG A 19 60.58 -38.64 90.49
CA ARG A 19 59.92 -39.95 90.47
C ARG A 19 60.08 -40.60 89.10
N ALA A 20 60.85 -41.68 89.07
CA ALA A 20 60.91 -42.59 87.94
C ALA A 20 59.60 -43.38 87.87
N TYR A 21 58.87 -43.23 86.78
CA TYR A 21 57.94 -44.26 86.30
C TYR A 21 58.69 -45.04 85.22
N LEU A 22 58.83 -46.35 85.42
CA LEU A 22 59.21 -47.27 84.34
C LEU A 22 58.10 -47.18 83.27
N LEU A 23 58.35 -46.35 82.25
CA LEU A 23 57.53 -46.27 81.06
C LEU A 23 57.92 -47.47 80.18
N THR A 24 57.16 -48.56 80.25
CA THR A 24 57.25 -49.61 79.24
C THR A 24 56.80 -48.99 77.91
N VAL A 25 57.75 -48.57 77.08
CA VAL A 25 57.46 -48.02 75.74
C VAL A 25 56.96 -49.19 74.88
N VAL A 26 55.64 -49.36 74.81
CA VAL A 26 55.04 -50.16 73.74
C VAL A 26 55.30 -49.40 72.45
N PRO A 27 55.92 -50.02 71.41
CA PRO A 27 56.11 -49.33 70.13
C PRO A 27 54.77 -48.80 69.65
N ALA A 28 54.70 -47.52 69.31
CA ALA A 28 53.50 -46.95 68.71
C ALA A 28 53.23 -47.72 67.40
N PRO A 29 52.04 -48.32 67.21
CA PRO A 29 51.73 -48.95 65.93
C PRO A 29 51.62 -47.89 64.83
N LYS A 30 52.09 -48.23 63.63
CA LYS A 30 51.95 -47.37 62.43
C LYS A 30 50.81 -47.81 61.53
N ILE A 31 50.24 -46.85 60.83
CA ILE A 31 49.33 -47.03 59.70
C ILE A 31 50.06 -46.53 58.46
N ASP A 32 50.32 -47.41 57.50
CA ASP A 32 50.96 -47.06 56.24
C ASP A 32 50.17 -47.54 55.02
N GLY A 33 50.31 -46.80 53.93
CA GLY A 33 49.61 -47.03 52.68
C GLY A 33 50.13 -46.13 51.57
N LEU A 34 49.66 -46.37 50.35
CA LEU A 34 49.98 -45.65 49.13
C LEU A 34 48.80 -44.81 48.69
N ILE A 35 49.07 -43.59 48.21
CA ILE A 35 48.09 -42.76 47.52
C ILE A 35 48.54 -42.61 46.07
N VAL A 36 47.72 -43.14 45.15
CA VAL A 36 47.94 -43.07 43.69
C VAL A 36 46.77 -42.38 43.02
N SER A 37 47.01 -41.76 41.86
CA SER A 37 45.95 -41.30 40.98
C SER A 37 45.15 -42.47 40.38
N GLN A 38 44.01 -42.16 39.74
CA GLN A 38 43.19 -43.10 38.96
C GLN A 38 43.92 -43.80 37.79
N TYR A 39 45.17 -43.43 37.54
CA TYR A 39 46.04 -44.04 36.53
C TYR A 39 47.24 -44.77 37.16
N GLY A 40 47.22 -45.01 38.48
CA GLY A 40 48.28 -45.70 39.22
C GLY A 40 49.55 -44.89 39.44
N THR A 41 49.55 -43.58 39.13
CA THR A 41 50.73 -42.71 39.37
C THR A 41 50.77 -42.28 40.83
N PRO A 42 51.89 -42.47 41.56
CA PRO A 42 52.00 -42.05 42.96
C PRO A 42 51.87 -40.53 43.15
N LEU A 43 51.14 -40.11 44.17
CA LEU A 43 50.88 -38.70 44.46
C LEU A 43 51.66 -38.23 45.69
N PRO A 44 52.73 -37.43 45.53
CA PRO A 44 53.51 -36.91 46.64
C PRO A 44 52.87 -35.67 47.29
N GLY A 45 53.10 -35.48 48.59
CA GLY A 45 52.69 -34.30 49.34
C GLY A 45 51.21 -34.26 49.76
N ILE A 46 50.45 -35.35 49.57
CA ILE A 46 49.04 -35.45 49.95
C ILE A 46 48.92 -35.52 51.49
N PRO A 47 48.26 -34.55 52.13
CA PRO A 47 47.94 -34.59 53.56
C PRO A 47 47.09 -35.81 53.93
N VAL A 48 47.47 -36.51 55.00
CA VAL A 48 46.69 -37.60 55.59
C VAL A 48 46.48 -37.31 57.07
N ARG A 49 45.23 -37.14 57.48
CA ARG A 49 44.85 -36.75 58.84
C ARG A 49 44.15 -37.87 59.58
N ALA A 50 44.47 -38.06 60.86
CA ALA A 50 43.71 -38.92 61.74
C ALA A 50 42.90 -38.14 62.78
N THR A 51 41.73 -38.66 63.10
CA THR A 51 40.90 -38.13 64.19
C THR A 51 41.38 -38.64 65.57
N ALA A 52 40.70 -38.24 66.65
CA ALA A 52 40.97 -38.72 68.02
C ALA A 52 42.46 -38.65 68.41
N SER A 53 43.11 -37.51 68.13
CA SER A 53 44.53 -37.27 68.44
C SER A 53 45.54 -38.21 67.75
N GLY A 54 45.16 -38.86 66.64
CA GLY A 54 46.00 -39.80 65.88
C GLY A 54 47.09 -39.17 65.01
N GLY A 55 47.30 -37.84 65.08
CA GLY A 55 48.33 -37.13 64.33
C GLY A 55 47.98 -36.84 62.86
N GLN A 56 48.97 -36.37 62.11
CA GLN A 56 48.89 -36.07 60.67
C GLN A 56 50.23 -36.37 59.99
N THR A 57 50.20 -36.68 58.70
CA THR A 57 51.40 -36.91 57.87
C THR A 57 51.13 -36.44 56.43
N GLN A 58 52.12 -36.57 55.55
CA GLN A 58 51.98 -36.36 54.11
C GLN A 58 52.61 -37.53 53.35
N THR A 59 52.15 -37.78 52.13
CA THR A 59 52.79 -38.76 51.25
C THR A 59 54.17 -38.31 50.78
N ASP A 60 55.12 -39.23 50.66
CA ASP A 60 56.46 -38.96 50.14
C ASP A 60 56.51 -38.95 48.59
N ALA A 61 57.71 -38.77 48.01
CA ALA A 61 57.94 -38.75 46.56
C ALA A 61 57.43 -40.00 45.81
N THR A 62 57.21 -41.11 46.54
CA THR A 62 56.70 -42.38 46.02
C THR A 62 55.23 -42.59 46.35
N GLY A 63 54.52 -41.58 46.84
CA GLY A 63 53.11 -41.63 47.20
C GLY A 63 52.81 -42.38 48.51
N GLN A 64 53.83 -42.79 49.26
CA GLN A 64 53.63 -43.54 50.52
C GLN A 64 53.41 -42.57 51.68
N TYR A 65 52.43 -42.84 52.53
CA TYR A 65 52.25 -42.14 53.80
C TYR A 65 52.52 -43.08 54.98
N LYS A 66 53.03 -42.50 56.08
CA LYS A 66 53.28 -43.22 57.35
C LYS A 66 52.78 -42.39 58.51
N LEU A 67 51.81 -42.93 59.24
CA LEU A 67 51.17 -42.28 60.38
C LEU A 67 51.34 -43.12 61.64
N TRP A 68 51.84 -42.53 62.73
CA TRP A 68 52.03 -43.21 64.01
C TRP A 68 50.86 -42.90 64.96
N VAL A 69 50.23 -43.92 65.52
CA VAL A 69 49.13 -43.79 66.50
C VAL A 69 49.52 -44.49 67.81
N TYR A 70 48.93 -44.08 68.93
CA TYR A 70 49.20 -44.76 70.21
C TYR A 70 48.56 -46.15 70.25
N SER A 71 49.16 -47.08 71.00
CA SER A 71 48.61 -48.44 71.15
C SER A 71 47.21 -48.40 71.79
N GLY A 72 46.26 -49.05 71.14
CA GLY A 72 44.83 -49.05 71.49
C GLY A 72 44.00 -47.93 70.84
N TRP A 73 44.60 -47.10 69.97
CA TRP A 73 43.90 -46.00 69.29
C TRP A 73 42.73 -46.47 68.43
N SER A 74 41.65 -45.70 68.42
CA SER A 74 40.48 -45.88 67.56
C SER A 74 40.09 -44.53 66.95
N GLY A 75 39.87 -44.50 65.64
CA GLY A 75 39.57 -43.28 64.91
C GLY A 75 39.55 -43.50 63.40
N THR A 76 39.51 -42.42 62.64
CA THR A 76 39.45 -42.41 61.18
C THR A 76 40.69 -41.77 60.60
N VAL A 77 41.19 -42.32 59.49
CA VAL A 77 42.26 -41.75 58.67
C VAL A 77 41.68 -41.27 57.35
N THR A 78 41.93 -40.02 57.00
CA THR A 78 41.34 -39.33 55.85
C THR A 78 42.44 -38.62 55.07
N PRO A 79 42.66 -38.93 53.77
CA PRO A 79 43.47 -38.12 52.88
C PRO A 79 42.69 -36.86 52.44
N GLU A 80 43.36 -35.72 52.35
CA GLU A 80 42.77 -34.44 51.99
C GLU A 80 43.66 -33.71 51.00
N ALA A 81 43.27 -33.65 49.73
CA ALA A 81 43.89 -32.80 48.73
C ALA A 81 42.82 -32.12 47.89
N GLU A 82 42.97 -30.82 47.67
CA GLU A 82 42.06 -30.03 46.86
C GLU A 82 42.07 -30.57 45.42
N GLY A 83 40.88 -30.80 44.83
CA GLY A 83 40.73 -31.28 43.43
C GLY A 83 40.78 -32.80 43.22
N TYR A 84 40.94 -33.58 44.28
CA TYR A 84 40.90 -35.05 44.24
C TYR A 84 39.75 -35.62 45.07
N GLY A 85 39.05 -36.62 44.52
CA GLY A 85 38.20 -37.52 45.28
C GLY A 85 38.95 -38.80 45.63
N PHE A 86 38.92 -39.22 46.90
CA PHE A 86 39.62 -40.44 47.34
C PHE A 86 38.66 -41.62 47.50
N ASP A 87 39.06 -42.79 47.01
CA ASP A 87 38.37 -44.06 47.22
C ASP A 87 39.31 -45.04 47.97
N PRO A 88 38.94 -45.50 49.18
CA PRO A 88 37.80 -45.04 49.98
C PRO A 88 37.98 -43.60 50.50
N PRO A 89 36.92 -42.82 50.74
CA PRO A 89 37.06 -41.42 51.19
C PRO A 89 37.68 -41.28 52.58
N SER A 90 37.60 -42.32 53.41
CA SER A 90 38.33 -42.45 54.68
C SER A 90 38.37 -43.92 55.10
N ARG A 91 39.23 -44.26 56.06
CA ARG A 91 39.31 -45.60 56.66
C ARG A 91 39.16 -45.51 58.17
N SER A 92 38.33 -46.38 58.75
CA SER A 92 38.07 -46.42 60.19
C SER A 92 38.83 -47.56 60.87
N TYR A 93 39.37 -47.28 62.05
CA TYR A 93 40.17 -48.21 62.84
C TYR A 93 39.65 -48.28 64.28
N VAL A 94 39.69 -49.48 64.85
CA VAL A 94 39.31 -49.74 66.25
C VAL A 94 40.43 -50.50 66.93
N ASN A 95 40.83 -50.03 68.11
CA ASN A 95 41.79 -50.66 69.01
C ASN A 95 43.09 -51.11 68.32
N VAL A 96 43.81 -50.17 67.68
CA VAL A 96 45.04 -50.45 66.94
C VAL A 96 46.18 -50.77 67.90
N THR A 97 46.53 -52.04 68.03
CA THR A 97 47.62 -52.55 68.90
C THR A 97 48.83 -53.09 68.13
N ALA A 98 48.77 -53.11 66.80
CA ALA A 98 49.84 -53.53 65.89
C ALA A 98 49.74 -52.77 64.56
N ASP A 99 50.83 -52.75 63.79
CA ASP A 99 50.92 -52.04 62.51
C ASP A 99 49.82 -52.44 61.52
N LYS A 100 49.29 -51.45 60.81
CA LYS A 100 48.33 -51.61 59.71
C LYS A 100 49.02 -51.20 58.41
N LEU A 101 49.29 -52.18 57.57
CA LEU A 101 49.99 -51.99 56.30
C LEU A 101 49.01 -51.95 55.11
N LEU A 102 49.44 -51.40 53.98
CA LEU A 102 48.70 -51.37 52.70
C LEU A 102 47.31 -50.71 52.80
N GLN A 103 47.25 -49.61 53.53
CA GLN A 103 46.03 -48.84 53.75
C GLN A 103 45.84 -47.82 52.62
N ASP A 104 45.76 -48.32 51.40
CA ASP A 104 45.90 -47.50 50.20
C ASP A 104 44.65 -46.68 49.89
N TYR A 105 44.83 -45.59 49.15
CA TYR A 105 43.78 -44.71 48.62
C TYR A 105 44.03 -44.46 47.12
N GLU A 106 42.97 -44.50 46.32
CA GLU A 106 43.00 -44.06 44.93
C GLU A 106 42.40 -42.66 44.83
N ALA A 107 43.09 -41.75 44.13
CA ALA A 107 42.71 -40.36 43.95
C ALA A 107 42.20 -40.14 42.53
N THR A 108 40.94 -39.75 42.40
CA THR A 108 40.25 -39.49 41.13
C THR A 108 40.13 -37.98 40.91
N THR A 109 40.34 -37.52 39.68
CA THR A 109 40.06 -36.13 39.27
C THR A 109 38.72 -36.09 38.54
N PRO A 110 37.83 -35.11 38.79
CA PRO A 110 36.57 -35.01 38.07
C PRO A 110 36.80 -34.77 36.57
N ALA A 111 36.07 -35.46 35.71
CA ALA A 111 36.18 -35.32 34.25
C ALA A 111 35.70 -33.93 33.74
N LEU A 112 34.85 -33.26 34.51
CA LEU A 112 34.27 -31.96 34.21
C LEU A 112 34.40 -31.02 35.41
N ILE A 113 34.70 -29.77 35.12
CA ILE A 113 34.77 -28.62 36.00
C ILE A 113 33.53 -27.74 35.76
N ILE A 114 32.84 -27.41 36.84
CA ILE A 114 31.71 -26.49 36.85
C ILE A 114 32.20 -25.05 36.89
N VAL A 115 31.67 -24.20 36.01
CA VAL A 115 31.79 -22.74 36.07
C VAL A 115 30.38 -22.17 36.21
N GLU A 116 30.08 -21.56 37.34
CA GLU A 116 28.74 -21.04 37.65
C GLU A 116 28.76 -19.62 38.22
N GLY A 117 27.67 -18.90 37.96
CA GLY A 117 27.49 -17.52 38.40
C GLY A 117 26.10 -16.99 38.08
N ARG A 118 25.92 -15.70 38.31
CA ARG A 118 24.67 -14.98 38.08
C ARG A 118 24.86 -13.79 37.16
N ILE A 119 23.94 -13.60 36.23
CA ILE A 119 23.76 -12.37 35.48
C ILE A 119 22.72 -11.51 36.19
N THR A 120 23.16 -10.35 36.66
CA THR A 120 22.28 -9.38 37.33
C THR A 120 21.96 -8.22 36.38
N PRO A 121 20.70 -8.05 35.93
CA PRO A 121 20.33 -6.89 35.12
C PRO A 121 20.41 -5.60 35.93
N GLN A 122 20.90 -4.52 35.32
CA GLN A 122 20.83 -3.19 35.89
C GLN A 122 19.38 -2.75 36.08
N THR A 123 19.17 -1.82 37.01
CA THR A 123 17.83 -1.29 37.31
C THR A 123 17.15 -0.74 36.04
N GLY A 124 15.94 -1.24 35.73
CA GLY A 124 15.17 -0.83 34.56
C GLY A 124 15.41 -1.67 33.30
N VAL A 125 16.29 -2.67 33.35
CA VAL A 125 16.54 -3.61 32.23
C VAL A 125 15.65 -4.83 32.36
N ALA A 126 14.83 -5.11 31.33
CA ALA A 126 14.10 -6.37 31.24
C ALA A 126 15.06 -7.50 30.84
N PHE A 127 15.13 -8.57 31.63
CA PHE A 127 16.03 -9.70 31.39
C PHE A 127 15.23 -11.00 31.23
N ASN A 128 15.31 -11.60 30.05
CA ASN A 128 14.63 -12.85 29.68
C ASN A 128 15.62 -13.99 29.42
N GLY A 129 16.74 -13.97 30.13
CA GLY A 129 17.82 -14.95 29.98
C GLY A 129 18.93 -14.51 29.00
N ALA A 130 20.07 -15.17 29.12
CA ALA A 130 21.22 -15.03 28.24
C ALA A 130 21.88 -16.38 27.98
N ARG A 131 22.49 -16.52 26.80
CA ARG A 131 23.36 -17.66 26.51
C ARG A 131 24.74 -17.36 27.05
N VAL A 132 25.27 -18.19 27.94
CA VAL A 132 26.65 -18.11 28.44
C VAL A 132 27.44 -19.25 27.81
N ALA A 133 28.48 -18.93 27.06
CA ALA A 133 29.21 -19.92 26.29
C ALA A 133 30.72 -19.71 26.34
N THR A 134 31.44 -20.78 26.10
CA THR A 134 32.88 -20.75 25.84
C THR A 134 33.19 -20.05 24.51
N GLY A 135 34.37 -19.46 24.36
CA GLY A 135 34.74 -18.66 23.19
C GLY A 135 34.77 -19.42 21.86
N ASP A 136 34.92 -20.75 21.90
CA ASP A 136 34.77 -21.66 20.75
C ASP A 136 33.32 -22.13 20.54
N GLY A 137 32.41 -21.80 21.47
CA GLY A 137 31.00 -22.14 21.44
C GLY A 137 30.67 -23.59 21.81
N LEU A 138 31.66 -24.41 22.16
CA LEU A 138 31.51 -25.86 22.34
C LEU A 138 30.76 -26.21 23.64
N TYR A 139 31.00 -25.46 24.71
CA TYR A 139 30.32 -25.58 25.99
C TYR A 139 29.48 -24.34 26.25
N TRP A 140 28.21 -24.53 26.58
CA TRP A 140 27.28 -23.42 26.79
C TRP A 140 26.15 -23.80 27.74
N ASP A 141 25.52 -22.79 28.31
CA ASP A 141 24.31 -22.89 29.11
C ASP A 141 23.38 -21.69 28.80
N GLU A 142 22.08 -21.85 29.04
CA GLU A 142 21.11 -20.76 29.03
C GLU A 142 20.76 -20.41 30.47
N THR A 143 20.88 -19.12 30.81
CA THR A 143 20.59 -18.71 32.18
C THR A 143 19.12 -18.91 32.52
N THR A 144 18.82 -19.26 33.77
CA THR A 144 17.45 -19.26 34.29
C THR A 144 16.84 -17.85 34.27
N SER A 145 15.52 -17.75 34.50
CA SER A 145 14.83 -16.45 34.61
C SER A 145 15.38 -15.56 35.72
N ASP A 146 16.06 -16.14 36.73
CA ASP A 146 16.71 -15.42 37.82
C ASP A 146 18.18 -15.04 37.51
N GLY A 147 18.64 -15.36 36.30
CA GLY A 147 19.97 -15.05 35.78
C GLY A 147 21.07 -16.04 36.15
N LEU A 148 20.75 -17.20 36.73
CA LEU A 148 21.76 -18.20 37.12
C LEU A 148 22.21 -19.04 35.92
N TYR A 149 23.50 -19.31 35.80
CA TYR A 149 24.06 -20.20 34.78
C TYR A 149 25.08 -21.18 35.39
N ARG A 150 25.25 -22.33 34.75
CA ARG A 150 26.16 -23.40 35.15
C ARG A 150 26.71 -24.15 33.92
N LEU A 151 27.96 -23.86 33.55
CA LEU A 151 28.67 -24.57 32.49
C LEU A 151 29.45 -25.77 33.04
N GLU A 152 29.39 -26.89 32.34
CA GLU A 152 30.27 -28.05 32.56
C GLU A 152 31.35 -28.09 31.49
N ILE A 153 32.61 -27.90 31.90
CA ILE A 153 33.77 -27.71 31.02
C ILE A 153 34.84 -28.77 31.36
N PRO A 154 35.63 -29.31 30.41
CA PRO A 154 36.64 -30.31 30.72
C PRO A 154 37.70 -29.86 31.74
N TYR A 155 38.20 -30.81 32.54
CA TYR A 155 39.36 -30.61 33.40
C TYR A 155 40.60 -30.20 32.59
N GLY A 156 41.30 -29.16 33.05
CA GLY A 156 42.47 -28.57 32.40
C GLY A 156 42.17 -27.58 31.28
N TRP A 157 40.89 -27.27 31.02
CA TRP A 157 40.47 -26.37 29.93
C TRP A 157 40.98 -24.93 30.12
N SER A 158 41.22 -24.24 29.01
CA SER A 158 41.62 -22.82 28.98
C SER A 158 40.82 -22.10 27.90
N GLY A 159 40.36 -20.89 28.19
CA GLY A 159 39.59 -20.08 27.23
C GLY A 159 38.72 -19.02 27.90
N ASP A 160 37.90 -18.37 27.09
CA ASP A 160 36.96 -17.32 27.53
C ASP A 160 35.57 -17.91 27.75
N VAL A 161 34.86 -17.43 28.76
CA VAL A 161 33.41 -17.59 28.95
C VAL A 161 32.75 -16.24 28.69
N ILE A 162 31.75 -16.22 27.81
CA ILE A 162 31.16 -15.02 27.22
C ILE A 162 29.63 -15.13 27.27
N PRO A 163 28.95 -14.19 27.96
CA PRO A 163 27.49 -14.06 27.90
C PRO A 163 27.05 -13.30 26.63
N THR A 164 25.95 -13.73 26.03
CA THR A 164 25.38 -13.13 24.82
C THR A 164 23.84 -13.11 24.88
N THR A 165 23.26 -11.93 24.64
CA THR A 165 21.81 -11.70 24.42
C THR A 165 21.67 -10.47 23.53
N ALA A 166 20.74 -10.50 22.57
CA ALA A 166 20.46 -9.34 21.72
C ALA A 166 19.98 -8.13 22.54
N GLY A 167 20.58 -6.96 22.32
CA GLY A 167 20.20 -5.70 22.95
C GLY A 167 20.71 -5.49 24.38
N LEU A 168 21.58 -6.38 24.88
CA LEU A 168 22.22 -6.24 26.18
C LEU A 168 23.74 -6.31 26.06
N THR A 169 24.42 -5.48 26.85
CA THR A 169 25.87 -5.53 27.06
C THR A 169 26.16 -6.10 28.45
N PHE A 170 27.28 -6.80 28.59
CA PHE A 170 27.65 -7.49 29.83
C PHE A 170 28.96 -6.96 30.40
N ALA A 171 29.02 -6.81 31.73
CA ALA A 171 30.20 -6.40 32.47
C ALA A 171 30.55 -7.46 33.54
N PRO A 172 31.73 -8.09 33.48
CA PRO A 172 32.72 -7.99 32.40
C PRO A 172 32.20 -8.57 31.07
N ALA A 173 32.74 -8.16 29.92
CA ALA A 173 32.29 -8.69 28.62
C ALA A 173 32.65 -10.17 28.41
N ARG A 174 33.66 -10.66 29.14
CA ARG A 174 34.11 -12.05 29.17
C ARG A 174 34.87 -12.32 30.46
N ARG A 175 34.97 -13.60 30.83
CA ARG A 175 35.88 -14.10 31.87
C ARG A 175 36.85 -15.10 31.26
N SER A 176 38.14 -14.87 31.43
CA SER A 176 39.19 -15.71 30.86
C SER A 176 39.76 -16.64 31.91
N TYR A 177 39.96 -17.90 31.55
CA TYR A 177 40.50 -18.93 32.42
C TYR A 177 41.68 -19.62 31.77
N ALA A 178 42.68 -19.98 32.58
CA ALA A 178 43.83 -20.76 32.16
C ALA A 178 43.91 -22.01 33.04
N HIS A 179 43.98 -23.17 32.39
CA HIS A 179 44.19 -24.47 33.01
C HIS A 179 43.26 -24.74 34.21
N LEU A 180 41.95 -24.77 33.94
CA LEU A 180 40.90 -24.96 34.94
C LEU A 180 40.92 -26.35 35.55
N VAL A 181 41.38 -26.45 36.80
CA VAL A 181 41.46 -27.72 37.54
C VAL A 181 40.54 -27.76 38.78
N PHE A 182 39.82 -26.67 39.07
CA PHE A 182 38.86 -26.55 40.17
C PHE A 182 37.58 -25.84 39.72
N HIS A 183 36.45 -26.17 40.36
CA HIS A 183 35.17 -25.50 40.16
C HIS A 183 35.27 -24.00 40.42
N GLN A 184 34.62 -23.21 39.57
CA GLN A 184 34.57 -21.75 39.69
C GLN A 184 33.15 -21.32 40.02
N HIS A 185 32.99 -20.76 41.21
CA HIS A 185 31.71 -20.23 41.68
C HIS A 185 31.72 -18.70 41.63
N ASN A 186 30.55 -18.07 41.68
CA ASN A 186 30.37 -16.60 41.70
C ASN A 186 30.99 -15.88 40.49
N GLN A 187 30.92 -16.50 39.32
CA GLN A 187 31.46 -15.94 38.08
C GLN A 187 30.47 -14.97 37.44
N ASP A 188 30.12 -13.92 38.19
CA ASP A 188 28.95 -13.12 37.89
C ASP A 188 29.18 -12.10 36.76
N TYR A 189 28.07 -11.70 36.12
CA TYR A 189 28.00 -10.62 35.13
C TYR A 189 26.93 -9.62 35.51
N THR A 190 27.08 -8.38 35.07
CA THR A 190 26.03 -7.36 35.11
C THR A 190 25.54 -7.08 33.69
N ALA A 191 24.23 -7.07 33.45
CA ALA A 191 23.65 -6.79 32.13
C ALA A 191 23.08 -5.36 32.06
N ALA A 192 23.41 -4.62 31.00
CA ALA A 192 22.90 -3.27 30.72
C ALA A 192 22.28 -3.21 29.32
N ILE A 193 21.30 -2.34 29.09
CA ILE A 193 20.75 -2.13 27.74
C ILE A 193 21.84 -1.57 26.82
N GLU A 194 21.97 -2.17 25.64
CA GLU A 194 22.81 -1.66 24.57
C GLU A 194 22.27 -0.31 24.06
N MET A 195 23.17 0.65 23.79
CA MET A 195 22.80 1.99 23.35
C MET A 195 23.25 2.20 21.91
N GLU A 196 22.30 2.59 21.07
CA GLU A 196 22.51 2.90 19.66
C GLU A 196 22.67 4.39 19.43
N THR A 197 23.46 4.74 18.41
CA THR A 197 23.75 6.12 18.05
C THR A 197 22.90 6.57 16.87
N ILE A 198 22.26 7.73 16.98
CA ILE A 198 21.66 8.46 15.86
C ILE A 198 22.43 9.75 15.65
N ALA A 199 23.02 9.93 14.48
CA ALA A 199 23.82 11.11 14.16
C ALA A 199 23.50 11.69 12.78
N GLY A 200 23.61 13.01 12.67
CA GLY A 200 23.36 13.76 11.45
C GLY A 200 23.86 15.19 11.55
N THR A 201 23.61 15.98 10.51
CA THR A 201 23.95 17.39 10.41
C THR A 201 22.74 18.23 10.03
N VAL A 202 22.72 19.48 10.49
CA VAL A 202 21.73 20.46 10.10
C VAL A 202 22.40 21.57 9.31
N ARG A 203 21.93 21.79 8.08
CA ARG A 203 22.47 22.78 7.15
C ARG A 203 21.38 23.68 6.62
N ASP A 204 21.71 24.91 6.27
CA ASP A 204 20.75 25.84 5.68
C ASP A 204 20.65 25.70 4.14
N SER A 205 19.82 26.54 3.53
CA SER A 205 19.60 26.59 2.07
C SER A 205 20.85 26.95 1.25
N TRP A 206 21.93 27.44 1.88
CA TRP A 206 23.23 27.71 1.25
C TRP A 206 24.28 26.65 1.58
N ASN A 207 23.84 25.51 2.16
CA ASN A 207 24.69 24.41 2.61
C ASN A 207 25.62 24.78 3.78
N ALA A 208 25.38 25.91 4.46
CA ALA A 208 26.14 26.32 5.63
C ALA A 208 25.62 25.60 6.89
N PRO A 209 26.49 25.21 7.83
CA PRO A 209 26.09 24.49 9.04
C PRO A 209 25.30 25.38 10.00
N VAL A 210 24.21 24.85 10.56
CA VAL A 210 23.37 25.55 11.55
C VAL A 210 23.71 25.05 12.96
N ALA A 211 24.43 25.87 13.71
CA ALA A 211 24.85 25.58 15.08
C ALA A 211 23.81 26.02 16.13
N ASN A 212 23.91 25.48 17.34
CA ASN A 212 23.08 25.80 18.51
C ASN A 212 21.59 25.51 18.32
N LEU A 213 21.24 24.58 17.44
CA LEU A 213 19.87 24.14 17.22
C LEU A 213 19.53 22.95 18.11
N GLN A 214 18.39 22.99 18.79
CA GLN A 214 17.95 21.89 19.64
C GLN A 214 17.34 20.76 18.79
N ILE A 215 17.77 19.53 19.06
CA ILE A 215 17.23 18.29 18.52
C ILE A 215 16.52 17.55 19.65
N SER A 216 15.19 17.47 19.57
CA SER A 216 14.34 16.84 20.57
C SER A 216 14.03 15.39 20.20
N VAL A 217 13.92 14.52 21.20
CA VAL A 217 13.54 13.11 21.03
C VAL A 217 12.20 12.85 21.73
N SER A 218 11.28 12.12 21.07
CA SER A 218 9.98 11.76 21.65
C SER A 218 10.15 10.93 22.92
N GLY A 219 9.31 11.18 23.92
CA GLY A 219 9.42 10.56 25.24
C GLY A 219 10.43 11.25 26.17
N GLY A 220 11.16 12.27 25.70
CA GLY A 220 12.00 13.13 26.53
C GLY A 220 13.22 12.43 27.14
N ILE A 221 13.59 11.25 26.61
CA ILE A 221 14.64 10.40 27.19
C ILE A 221 16.03 11.01 26.97
N THR A 222 16.21 11.81 25.91
CA THR A 222 17.44 12.54 25.62
C THR A 222 17.19 13.73 24.67
N SER A 223 18.20 14.56 24.45
CA SER A 223 18.21 15.62 23.43
C SER A 223 19.64 15.95 23.01
N ALA A 224 19.81 16.62 21.87
CA ALA A 224 21.11 17.11 21.42
C ALA A 224 21.02 18.58 20.99
N ILE A 225 22.17 19.24 20.94
CA ILE A 225 22.32 20.58 20.37
C ILE A 225 23.33 20.47 19.23
N THR A 226 23.04 21.06 18.06
CA THR A 226 23.97 21.04 16.94
C THR A 226 25.23 21.83 17.26
N ASN A 227 26.39 21.27 16.95
CA ASN A 227 27.68 21.92 17.16
C ASN A 227 28.00 22.96 16.06
N THR A 228 29.19 23.56 16.08
CA THR A 228 29.63 24.57 15.09
C THR A 228 29.69 24.06 13.65
N SER A 229 29.78 22.75 13.43
CA SER A 229 29.67 22.12 12.10
C SER A 229 28.25 21.66 11.77
N GLY A 230 27.25 22.05 12.58
CA GLY A 230 25.85 21.66 12.40
C GLY A 230 25.56 20.21 12.80
N ALA A 231 26.53 19.47 13.33
CA ALA A 231 26.39 18.06 13.64
C ALA A 231 25.71 17.84 15.00
N TYR A 232 24.87 16.81 15.07
CA TYR A 232 24.22 16.35 16.30
C TYR A 232 24.43 14.85 16.48
N THR A 233 24.37 14.39 17.73
CA THR A 233 24.49 12.97 18.08
C THR A 233 23.58 12.66 19.26
N LEU A 234 22.80 11.60 19.14
CA LEU A 234 21.87 11.09 20.15
C LEU A 234 22.26 9.64 20.48
N SER A 235 22.22 9.29 21.77
CA SER A 235 22.42 7.91 22.23
C SER A 235 21.09 7.41 22.80
N LEU A 236 20.56 6.32 22.24
CA LEU A 236 19.22 5.81 22.48
C LEU A 236 19.22 4.31 22.76
N PRO A 237 18.33 3.79 23.62
CA PRO A 237 18.31 2.37 23.95
C PRO A 237 18.01 1.46 22.76
N TYR A 238 18.61 0.26 22.73
CA TYR A 238 18.26 -0.81 21.79
C TYR A 238 16.76 -1.15 21.91
N GLY A 239 16.09 -1.27 20.78
CA GLY A 239 14.65 -1.47 20.66
C GLY A 239 13.80 -0.20 20.82
N TRP A 240 14.42 0.97 21.02
CA TRP A 240 13.69 2.24 21.13
C TRP A 240 12.90 2.55 19.85
N SER A 241 11.70 3.13 20.01
CA SER A 241 10.86 3.62 18.92
C SER A 241 10.37 5.02 19.26
N GLY A 242 10.38 5.92 18.27
CA GLY A 242 9.99 7.31 18.48
C GLY A 242 10.44 8.25 17.36
N THR A 243 10.40 9.55 17.63
CA THR A 243 10.74 10.60 16.65
C THR A 243 11.87 11.51 17.13
N VAL A 244 12.66 12.01 16.18
CA VAL A 244 13.72 13.00 16.36
C VAL A 244 13.33 14.27 15.60
N THR A 245 13.25 15.41 16.29
CA THR A 245 12.68 16.67 15.76
C THR A 245 13.60 17.86 16.01
N PRO A 246 14.08 18.57 14.98
CA PRO A 246 14.78 19.84 15.12
C PRO A 246 13.82 20.97 15.54
N LEU A 247 14.27 21.87 16.42
CA LEU A 247 13.49 22.98 16.96
C LEU A 247 14.22 24.32 16.79
N GLY A 248 13.61 25.29 16.11
CA GLY A 248 14.15 26.64 15.94
C GLY A 248 13.09 27.66 15.47
N ALA A 249 12.92 28.76 16.22
CA ALA A 249 11.84 29.74 15.99
C ALA A 249 11.97 30.56 14.69
N THR A 250 13.15 30.57 14.07
CA THR A 250 13.47 31.36 12.87
C THR A 250 13.59 30.52 11.61
N TYR A 251 13.40 29.20 11.71
CA TYR A 251 13.64 28.26 10.60
C TYR A 251 12.47 27.28 10.42
N LEU A 252 12.28 26.82 9.19
CA LEU A 252 11.47 25.65 8.83
C LEU A 252 12.41 24.49 8.43
N PHE A 253 12.14 23.28 8.93
CA PHE A 253 13.03 22.13 8.74
C PHE A 253 12.48 21.12 7.72
N THR A 254 13.38 20.53 6.93
CA THR A 254 13.07 19.47 5.96
C THR A 254 14.04 18.31 6.14
N PRO A 255 13.56 17.09 6.47
CA PRO A 255 12.19 16.81 6.94
C PRO A 255 11.87 17.51 8.28
N PRO A 256 10.60 17.69 8.66
CA PRO A 256 10.27 18.33 9.95
C PRO A 256 10.58 17.45 11.17
N SER A 257 10.65 16.12 11.00
CA SER A 257 11.13 15.15 11.99
C SER A 257 11.52 13.84 11.30
N ARG A 258 12.17 12.92 12.02
CA ARG A 258 12.50 11.55 11.56
C ARG A 258 11.98 10.53 12.55
N ALA A 259 11.30 9.49 12.08
CA ALA A 259 10.76 8.41 12.92
C ALA A 259 11.63 7.15 12.85
N TYR A 260 11.77 6.47 13.98
CA TYR A 260 12.50 5.22 14.14
C TYR A 260 11.61 4.20 14.83
N THR A 261 11.67 2.96 14.36
CA THR A 261 10.92 1.84 14.94
C THR A 261 11.90 0.74 15.29
N ASN A 262 11.86 0.30 16.55
CA ASN A 262 12.65 -0.80 17.09
C ASN A 262 14.14 -0.70 16.71
N LEU A 263 14.82 0.31 17.26
CA LEU A 263 16.20 0.64 16.95
C LEU A 263 17.17 -0.51 17.30
N THR A 264 17.62 -1.30 16.33
CA THR A 264 18.54 -2.44 16.54
C THR A 264 19.98 -2.20 16.10
N SER A 265 20.27 -1.02 15.56
CA SER A 265 21.60 -0.61 15.11
C SER A 265 21.70 0.92 15.04
N SER A 266 22.92 1.43 14.90
CA SER A 266 23.20 2.86 14.84
C SER A 266 22.96 3.45 13.45
N PHE A 267 22.37 4.65 13.39
CA PHE A 267 22.02 5.35 12.15
C PHE A 267 22.80 6.65 12.01
N TYR A 268 23.63 6.74 10.98
CA TYR A 268 24.39 7.93 10.63
C TYR A 268 23.72 8.68 9.46
N HIS A 269 24.16 9.90 9.17
CA HIS A 269 23.66 10.75 8.07
C HIS A 269 22.16 11.08 8.16
N GLN A 270 21.66 11.26 9.39
CA GLN A 270 20.27 11.63 9.65
C GLN A 270 20.08 13.14 9.53
N ASP A 271 20.36 13.68 8.34
CA ASP A 271 20.50 15.13 8.16
C ASP A 271 19.14 15.87 8.11
N PHE A 272 19.15 17.15 8.48
CA PHE A 272 18.03 18.09 8.33
C PHE A 272 18.47 19.33 7.54
N SER A 273 17.57 19.87 6.73
CA SER A 273 17.76 21.16 6.03
C SER A 273 16.92 22.25 6.69
N ALA A 274 17.53 23.39 7.03
CA ALA A 274 16.90 24.52 7.71
C ALA A 274 16.66 25.68 6.72
N HIS A 275 15.44 26.22 6.68
CA HIS A 275 15.05 27.28 5.76
C HIS A 275 14.64 28.52 6.58
N PRO A 276 15.36 29.66 6.48
CA PRO A 276 15.00 30.88 7.21
C PRO A 276 13.58 31.37 6.87
N ILE A 277 12.88 31.96 7.84
CA ILE A 277 11.53 32.55 7.65
C ILE A 277 11.65 34.03 7.22
N GLN A 278 10.84 34.46 6.26
CA GLN A 278 10.63 35.84 5.76
C GLN A 278 9.17 36.27 5.98
N THR A 279 8.89 37.58 6.06
CA THR A 279 7.53 38.10 6.26
C THR A 279 6.98 38.91 5.08
N LEU A 280 5.67 38.79 4.80
CA LEU A 280 4.94 39.63 3.84
C LEU A 280 3.84 40.40 4.59
N ARG A 281 3.88 41.73 4.56
CA ARG A 281 3.00 42.61 5.35
C ARG A 281 2.25 43.61 4.50
N GLY A 282 0.95 43.76 4.74
CA GLY A 282 0.08 44.64 3.96
C GLY A 282 -1.19 45.11 4.67
N ARG A 283 -2.04 45.86 3.95
CA ARG A 283 -3.32 46.41 4.43
C ARG A 283 -4.46 46.14 3.44
N LEU A 284 -5.66 45.90 3.98
CA LEU A 284 -6.91 45.74 3.22
C LEU A 284 -7.83 46.94 3.48
N ARG A 285 -8.29 47.62 2.41
CA ARG A 285 -9.19 48.78 2.50
C ARG A 285 -10.31 48.77 1.46
N THR A 286 -11.43 49.42 1.77
CA THR A 286 -12.51 49.73 0.81
C THR A 286 -12.18 50.98 -0.02
N GLU A 287 -12.95 51.25 -1.08
CA GLU A 287 -12.90 52.50 -1.86
C GLU A 287 -13.05 53.77 -0.99
N SER A 288 -13.86 53.71 0.07
CA SER A 288 -14.05 54.80 1.04
C SER A 288 -12.89 54.96 2.04
N GLY A 289 -11.86 54.10 1.95
CA GLY A 289 -10.69 54.12 2.81
C GLY A 289 -10.86 53.42 4.16
N ALA A 290 -12.01 52.77 4.40
CA ALA A 290 -12.28 52.00 5.61
C ALA A 290 -11.42 50.73 5.66
N ALA A 291 -10.95 50.36 6.85
CA ALA A 291 -10.17 49.15 7.05
C ALA A 291 -11.06 47.90 6.97
N ILE A 292 -10.59 46.86 6.29
CA ILE A 292 -11.31 45.60 6.17
C ILE A 292 -10.67 44.57 7.09
N SER A 293 -11.32 44.29 8.21
CA SER A 293 -10.93 43.28 9.17
C SER A 293 -11.48 41.90 8.80
N THR A 294 -11.01 40.86 9.48
CA THR A 294 -11.55 39.48 9.39
C THR A 294 -11.51 38.86 8.00
N THR A 295 -10.79 39.48 7.06
CA THR A 295 -10.61 38.98 5.69
C THR A 295 -9.38 38.10 5.67
N VAL A 296 -9.53 36.91 5.11
CA VAL A 296 -8.42 35.97 4.99
C VAL A 296 -7.51 36.48 3.87
N VAL A 297 -6.21 36.55 4.14
CA VAL A 297 -5.18 36.77 3.11
C VAL A 297 -4.41 35.49 2.99
N THR A 298 -4.48 34.86 1.81
CA THR A 298 -3.94 33.54 1.53
C THR A 298 -2.83 33.62 0.49
N SER A 299 -1.96 32.61 0.47
CA SER A 299 -0.91 32.45 -0.51
C SER A 299 -0.78 31.02 -1.02
N ASP A 300 -0.08 30.84 -2.13
CA ASP A 300 0.30 29.55 -2.72
C ASP A 300 1.82 29.53 -2.96
N PRO A 301 2.60 28.54 -2.46
CA PRO A 301 2.16 27.42 -1.62
C PRO A 301 1.82 27.86 -0.18
N SER A 302 0.72 27.27 0.32
CA SER A 302 -0.15 27.60 1.46
C SER A 302 0.45 28.24 2.72
N VAL A 303 0.35 29.58 2.80
CA VAL A 303 0.43 30.36 4.05
C VAL A 303 -0.80 31.29 4.08
N TRP A 304 -1.42 31.48 5.24
CA TRP A 304 -2.54 32.40 5.37
C TRP A 304 -2.48 33.17 6.68
N THR A 305 -3.18 34.29 6.70
CA THR A 305 -3.37 35.14 7.88
C THR A 305 -4.73 35.82 7.79
N VAL A 306 -5.20 36.39 8.88
CA VAL A 306 -6.46 37.15 8.90
C VAL A 306 -6.12 38.60 9.15
N SER A 307 -6.74 39.50 8.39
CA SER A 307 -6.56 40.92 8.63
C SER A 307 -7.08 41.30 10.02
N ALA A 308 -6.23 42.01 10.76
CA ALA A 308 -6.57 42.56 12.07
C ALA A 308 -7.70 43.61 11.97
N SER A 309 -8.22 44.06 13.11
CA SER A 309 -9.30 45.06 13.19
C SER A 309 -8.98 46.39 12.47
N ASN A 310 -7.70 46.72 12.35
CA ASN A 310 -7.19 47.89 11.63
C ASN A 310 -6.89 47.63 10.12
N GLY A 311 -7.22 46.44 9.62
CA GLY A 311 -7.03 46.00 8.24
C GLY A 311 -5.63 45.55 7.88
N THR A 312 -4.67 45.45 8.82
CA THR A 312 -3.32 44.95 8.53
C THR A 312 -3.24 43.43 8.52
N TYR A 313 -2.34 42.86 7.73
CA TYR A 313 -2.06 41.42 7.70
C TYR A 313 -0.54 41.14 7.64
N GLU A 314 -0.11 39.99 8.18
CA GLU A 314 1.27 39.48 8.14
C GLU A 314 1.29 37.99 7.79
N LEU A 315 2.02 37.62 6.73
CA LEU A 315 2.30 36.24 6.31
C LEU A 315 3.78 35.90 6.59
N ARG A 316 4.07 34.64 6.91
CA ARG A 316 5.43 34.12 7.13
C ARG A 316 5.75 33.03 6.10
N VAL A 317 6.73 33.28 5.24
CA VAL A 317 7.10 32.41 4.11
C VAL A 317 8.59 32.02 4.19
N PRO A 318 9.05 30.89 3.63
CA PRO A 318 10.48 30.56 3.63
C PRO A 318 11.32 31.51 2.76
N TYR A 319 12.63 31.60 3.04
CA TYR A 319 13.59 32.29 2.17
C TYR A 319 13.60 31.66 0.77
N GLY A 320 13.54 32.49 -0.27
CA GLY A 320 13.41 32.05 -1.66
C GLY A 320 12.01 31.58 -2.05
N TRP A 321 11.00 31.78 -1.19
CA TRP A 321 9.62 31.40 -1.49
C TRP A 321 9.11 32.10 -2.74
N ALA A 322 8.62 31.31 -3.69
CA ALA A 322 7.96 31.75 -4.90
C ALA A 322 6.48 31.41 -4.79
N GLY A 323 5.60 32.32 -5.18
CA GLY A 323 4.19 32.15 -4.93
C GLY A 323 3.36 33.39 -5.21
N TRP A 324 2.07 33.36 -4.84
CA TRP A 324 1.20 34.54 -4.91
C TRP A 324 0.48 34.76 -3.59
N VAL A 325 0.01 35.98 -3.34
CA VAL A 325 -0.79 36.38 -2.17
C VAL A 325 -2.09 37.04 -2.64
N ALA A 326 -3.25 36.68 -2.09
CA ALA A 326 -4.55 37.30 -2.41
C ALA A 326 -5.48 37.36 -1.19
N PRO A 327 -6.35 38.40 -1.07
CA PRO A 327 -7.43 38.43 -0.09
C PRO A 327 -8.64 37.60 -0.55
N LEU A 328 -9.34 36.99 0.39
CA LEU A 328 -10.55 36.21 0.19
C LEU A 328 -11.70 36.85 0.99
N ASP A 329 -12.76 37.27 0.29
CA ASP A 329 -13.94 37.92 0.89
C ASP A 329 -14.55 37.06 2.01
N ALA A 330 -14.54 37.58 3.23
CA ALA A 330 -15.05 36.89 4.42
C ALA A 330 -16.48 37.32 4.82
N THR A 331 -17.17 38.14 4.02
CA THR A 331 -18.58 38.48 4.28
C THR A 331 -19.51 37.36 3.81
N THR A 332 -20.69 37.25 4.42
CA THR A 332 -21.74 36.22 4.20
C THR A 332 -22.30 36.12 2.77
N THR A 333 -21.66 36.76 1.79
CA THR A 333 -21.98 36.74 0.37
C THR A 333 -20.66 36.67 -0.40
N PRO A 334 -20.27 35.49 -0.94
CA PRO A 334 -19.12 35.38 -1.83
C PRO A 334 -19.27 36.33 -3.03
N GLY A 335 -18.22 37.10 -3.36
CA GLY A 335 -18.22 38.02 -4.49
C GLY A 335 -18.68 39.45 -4.18
N LEU A 336 -18.68 39.87 -2.91
CA LEU A 336 -19.04 41.23 -2.51
C LEU A 336 -18.04 42.27 -3.05
N TYR A 337 -16.74 41.93 -3.10
CA TYR A 337 -15.69 42.79 -3.57
C TYR A 337 -14.83 42.18 -4.70
N GLN A 338 -14.39 43.04 -5.62
CA GLN A 338 -13.28 42.81 -6.53
C GLN A 338 -12.02 43.45 -5.93
N TRP A 339 -10.99 42.63 -5.68
CA TRP A 339 -9.73 43.09 -5.09
C TRP A 339 -8.80 43.66 -6.17
N THR A 340 -8.16 44.78 -5.84
CA THR A 340 -7.19 45.46 -6.69
C THR A 340 -5.88 45.64 -5.93
N PRO A 341 -4.79 44.97 -6.35
CA PRO A 341 -4.74 43.93 -7.39
C PRO A 341 -5.49 42.66 -6.96
N ALA A 342 -5.87 41.78 -7.90
CA ALA A 342 -6.57 40.54 -7.55
C ALA A 342 -5.69 39.57 -6.75
N TYR A 343 -4.38 39.57 -7.04
CA TYR A 343 -3.34 38.87 -6.30
C TYR A 343 -2.01 39.62 -6.48
N ARG A 344 -0.99 39.26 -5.69
CA ARG A 344 0.40 39.71 -5.84
C ARG A 344 1.30 38.50 -6.00
N GLY A 345 2.01 38.39 -7.12
CA GLY A 345 2.98 37.32 -7.38
C GLY A 345 4.38 37.67 -6.88
N TYR A 346 5.15 36.65 -6.51
CA TYR A 346 6.52 36.70 -6.02
C TYR A 346 7.31 35.57 -6.69
N GLU A 347 8.42 35.91 -7.33
CA GLU A 347 9.30 34.91 -7.95
C GLU A 347 10.30 34.31 -6.96
N ALA A 348 10.74 35.09 -5.96
CA ALA A 348 11.55 34.64 -4.82
C ALA A 348 11.55 35.70 -3.71
N VAL A 349 11.09 35.35 -2.51
CA VAL A 349 11.11 36.23 -1.33
C VAL A 349 12.41 36.03 -0.55
N ASN A 350 13.37 36.94 -0.77
CA ASN A 350 14.70 36.87 -0.15
C ASN A 350 14.88 37.85 1.04
N ALA A 351 13.88 38.69 1.30
CA ALA A 351 13.84 39.63 2.42
C ALA A 351 12.37 39.93 2.76
N ASP A 352 12.12 40.39 3.99
CA ASP A 352 10.83 40.92 4.44
C ASP A 352 10.24 41.92 3.43
N GLN A 353 8.98 41.72 3.04
CA GLN A 353 8.23 42.60 2.14
C GLN A 353 7.15 43.34 2.92
N ILE A 354 7.14 44.66 2.81
CA ILE A 354 6.12 45.54 3.40
C ILE A 354 5.27 46.19 2.29
N ASN A 355 4.16 46.84 2.66
CA ASN A 355 3.24 47.54 1.74
C ASN A 355 2.53 46.67 0.71
N GLN A 356 2.26 45.41 1.04
CA GLN A 356 1.54 44.47 0.18
C GLN A 356 0.02 44.72 0.24
N ASN A 357 -0.43 45.90 -0.17
CA ASN A 357 -1.81 46.35 0.08
C ASN A 357 -2.80 45.84 -0.98
N PHE A 358 -4.08 45.72 -0.60
CA PHE A 358 -5.21 45.40 -1.47
C PHE A 358 -6.40 46.36 -1.24
N LEU A 359 -7.04 46.77 -2.33
CA LEU A 359 -8.24 47.62 -2.34
C LEU A 359 -9.48 46.81 -2.78
N ALA A 360 -10.60 46.94 -2.08
CA ALA A 360 -11.86 46.22 -2.36
C ALA A 360 -12.90 47.12 -3.06
N LEU A 361 -13.38 46.70 -4.24
CA LEU A 361 -14.39 47.39 -5.07
C LEU A 361 -15.72 46.60 -5.09
N SER A 362 -16.90 47.18 -4.86
CA SER A 362 -18.15 46.39 -4.80
C SER A 362 -18.64 45.87 -6.17
N ARG A 363 -19.11 44.61 -6.28
CA ARG A 363 -19.77 44.09 -7.52
C ARG A 363 -21.26 44.48 -7.57
N SER A 364 -21.75 44.99 -8.70
CA SER A 364 -23.17 45.37 -8.89
C SER A 364 -24.02 44.26 -9.53
N ASP A 365 -25.20 43.97 -8.98
CA ASP A 365 -26.17 42.94 -9.42
C ASP A 365 -26.96 43.28 -10.72
N ALA A 366 -26.70 44.40 -11.39
CA ALA A 366 -27.55 44.88 -12.48
C ALA A 366 -27.46 44.02 -13.77
N ARG A 367 -26.27 43.46 -14.07
CA ARG A 367 -26.04 42.67 -15.29
C ARG A 367 -24.90 41.66 -15.11
N ILE A 368 -25.17 40.40 -15.46
CA ILE A 368 -24.22 39.28 -15.51
C ILE A 368 -23.98 38.94 -16.98
N ASP A 369 -22.73 38.94 -17.42
CA ASP A 369 -22.34 38.63 -18.80
C ASP A 369 -21.07 37.79 -18.82
N LEU A 370 -21.18 36.55 -19.29
CA LEU A 370 -20.08 35.57 -19.38
C LEU A 370 -19.66 35.32 -20.84
N SER A 371 -20.07 36.18 -21.77
CA SER A 371 -19.79 36.02 -23.20
C SER A 371 -18.32 36.25 -23.59
N ASP A 372 -17.50 36.79 -22.70
CA ASP A 372 -16.07 37.05 -22.90
C ASP A 372 -15.20 35.79 -23.00
N ARG A 373 -15.78 34.62 -22.70
CA ARG A 373 -15.11 33.30 -22.77
C ARG A 373 -15.91 32.27 -23.55
N ILE A 374 -16.87 32.74 -24.36
CA ILE A 374 -17.64 31.90 -25.28
C ILE A 374 -16.89 31.86 -26.63
N PRO A 375 -16.75 30.69 -27.27
CA PRO A 375 -16.13 30.61 -28.59
C PRO A 375 -16.96 31.34 -29.67
N PRO A 376 -16.38 31.62 -30.85
CA PRO A 376 -17.07 32.32 -31.92
C PRO A 376 -18.41 31.67 -32.28
N VAL A 377 -19.40 32.48 -32.65
CA VAL A 377 -20.69 31.96 -33.12
C VAL A 377 -20.46 31.24 -34.44
N LEU A 378 -20.94 30.00 -34.54
CA LEU A 378 -20.92 29.23 -35.79
C LEU A 378 -22.34 28.87 -36.21
N ASP A 379 -22.52 28.75 -37.53
CA ASP A 379 -23.76 28.27 -38.12
C ASP A 379 -23.73 26.77 -38.33
N GLN A 380 -24.54 26.04 -37.56
CA GLN A 380 -24.70 24.61 -37.72
C GLN A 380 -25.33 24.22 -39.07
N ALA A 381 -26.06 25.11 -39.76
CA ALA A 381 -26.65 24.83 -41.07
C ALA A 381 -25.61 24.76 -42.21
N THR A 382 -24.42 25.34 -42.00
CA THR A 382 -23.27 25.15 -42.90
C THR A 382 -22.50 23.84 -42.64
N SER A 383 -22.90 23.09 -41.62
CA SER A 383 -22.45 21.71 -41.38
C SER A 383 -23.47 20.72 -41.93
N ASP A 384 -23.06 19.49 -42.26
CA ASP A 384 -23.90 18.44 -42.88
C ASP A 384 -25.05 17.89 -41.98
N VAL A 385 -25.71 18.75 -41.19
CA VAL A 385 -26.56 18.35 -40.07
C VAL A 385 -27.86 19.16 -40.03
N ALA A 386 -29.00 18.47 -39.98
CA ALA A 386 -30.32 19.10 -39.93
C ALA A 386 -30.50 19.95 -38.66
N ALA A 387 -30.89 21.23 -38.79
CA ALA A 387 -30.82 22.22 -37.71
C ALA A 387 -31.73 21.99 -36.49
N TYR A 388 -32.78 21.16 -36.61
CA TYR A 388 -33.82 21.01 -35.58
C TYR A 388 -34.11 19.54 -35.25
N GLY A 389 -34.63 19.31 -34.03
CA GLY A 389 -35.22 18.02 -33.66
C GLY A 389 -36.55 17.76 -34.38
N PRO A 390 -37.02 16.49 -34.42
CA PRO A 390 -38.30 16.15 -35.05
C PRO A 390 -39.49 16.93 -34.44
N GLU A 391 -40.55 17.12 -35.23
CA GLU A 391 -41.81 17.74 -34.79
C GLU A 391 -42.41 17.02 -33.55
N ASP A 392 -42.19 15.70 -33.44
CA ASP A 392 -42.59 14.89 -32.29
C ASP A 392 -41.50 14.82 -31.22
N PHE A 393 -41.84 15.23 -29.98
CA PHE A 393 -40.97 15.15 -28.80
C PHE A 393 -40.70 13.69 -28.39
N SER A 394 -39.72 13.07 -29.04
CA SER A 394 -39.19 11.74 -28.75
C SER A 394 -37.93 11.78 -27.88
N GLY A 395 -37.66 12.93 -27.24
CA GLY A 395 -36.40 13.20 -26.54
C GLY A 395 -35.26 13.57 -27.48
N LEU A 396 -35.56 14.09 -28.68
CA LEU A 396 -34.56 14.49 -29.67
C LEU A 396 -34.66 16.02 -29.91
N TYR A 397 -33.61 16.75 -29.55
CA TYR A 397 -33.50 18.22 -29.75
C TYR A 397 -32.67 18.62 -30.98
N GLY A 398 -32.19 17.63 -31.74
CA GLY A 398 -31.30 17.86 -32.88
C GLY A 398 -29.92 18.41 -32.49
N PRO A 399 -29.06 18.70 -33.47
CA PRO A 399 -27.63 19.00 -33.26
C PRO A 399 -27.33 20.14 -32.30
N GLY A 400 -28.29 21.02 -32.04
CA GLY A 400 -28.18 22.07 -31.02
C GLY A 400 -27.67 21.55 -29.68
N VAL A 401 -27.97 20.31 -29.30
CA VAL A 401 -27.42 19.71 -28.07
C VAL A 401 -25.90 19.61 -28.13
N SER A 402 -25.34 19.13 -29.24
CA SER A 402 -23.90 18.95 -29.39
C SER A 402 -23.17 20.30 -29.43
N TRP A 403 -23.79 21.32 -30.04
CA TRP A 403 -23.29 22.69 -30.05
C TRP A 403 -23.38 23.36 -28.68
N ALA A 404 -24.54 23.29 -28.02
CA ALA A 404 -24.76 23.91 -26.72
C ALA A 404 -23.92 23.24 -25.62
N MET A 405 -23.92 21.89 -25.53
CA MET A 405 -23.20 21.15 -24.49
C MET A 405 -21.69 21.09 -24.76
N GLY A 406 -21.29 20.78 -25.99
CA GLY A 406 -19.89 20.61 -26.37
C GLY A 406 -19.25 21.94 -26.76
N TYR A 407 -19.62 22.47 -27.92
CA TYR A 407 -18.94 23.62 -28.51
C TYR A 407 -19.00 24.86 -27.62
N TYR A 408 -20.17 25.27 -27.12
CA TYR A 408 -20.28 26.45 -26.27
C TYR A 408 -19.95 26.15 -24.81
N TYR A 409 -20.72 25.29 -24.16
CA TYR A 409 -20.64 25.15 -22.70
C TYR A 409 -19.35 24.45 -22.24
N LYS A 410 -18.94 23.33 -22.85
CA LYS A 410 -17.68 22.66 -22.47
C LYS A 410 -16.47 23.51 -22.82
N THR A 411 -16.44 24.19 -23.97
CA THR A 411 -15.36 25.14 -24.28
C THR A 411 -15.28 26.28 -23.27
N PHE A 412 -16.42 26.85 -22.86
CA PHE A 412 -16.46 27.88 -21.82
C PHE A 412 -15.84 27.38 -20.51
N GLN A 413 -16.17 26.16 -20.09
CA GLN A 413 -15.60 25.57 -18.89
C GLN A 413 -14.08 25.39 -18.99
N GLU A 414 -13.58 24.88 -20.13
CA GLU A 414 -12.14 24.75 -20.35
C GLU A 414 -11.44 26.12 -20.38
N ALA A 415 -12.05 27.12 -21.03
CA ALA A 415 -11.52 28.47 -21.06
C ALA A 415 -11.45 29.08 -19.65
N ARG A 416 -12.46 28.83 -18.83
CA ARG A 416 -12.49 29.25 -17.42
C ARG A 416 -11.39 28.57 -16.60
N GLN A 417 -11.20 27.26 -16.75
CA GLN A 417 -10.18 26.49 -16.04
C GLN A 417 -8.76 26.89 -16.43
N ARG A 418 -8.54 27.13 -17.73
CA ARG A 418 -7.20 27.27 -18.32
C ARG A 418 -6.79 28.72 -18.56
N GLY A 419 -7.66 29.66 -18.21
CA GLY A 419 -7.44 31.08 -18.42
C GLY A 419 -7.40 31.48 -19.90
N TRP A 420 -8.05 30.72 -20.79
CA TRP A 420 -8.10 31.06 -22.21
C TRP A 420 -8.96 32.29 -22.44
N THR A 421 -8.48 33.18 -23.31
CA THR A 421 -9.15 34.43 -23.66
C THR A 421 -10.10 34.26 -24.85
N ALA A 422 -11.02 35.21 -25.07
CA ALA A 422 -11.84 35.24 -26.30
C ALA A 422 -10.98 35.15 -27.58
N GLN A 423 -9.82 35.82 -27.60
CA GLN A 423 -8.92 35.82 -28.74
C GLN A 423 -8.30 34.44 -28.99
N ASP A 424 -7.96 33.72 -27.91
CA ASP A 424 -7.49 32.34 -28.00
C ASP A 424 -8.55 31.44 -28.63
N LEU A 425 -9.79 31.54 -28.17
CA LEU A 425 -10.91 30.74 -28.70
C LEU A 425 -11.23 31.10 -30.16
N ALA A 426 -11.04 32.35 -30.56
CA ALA A 426 -11.27 32.80 -31.93
C ALA A 426 -10.24 32.24 -32.92
N THR A 427 -8.98 32.12 -32.49
CA THR A 427 -7.86 31.83 -33.39
C THR A 427 -7.38 30.38 -33.35
N ASP A 428 -7.59 29.67 -32.23
CA ASP A 428 -7.05 28.33 -32.02
C ASP A 428 -8.16 27.26 -31.98
N PRO A 429 -8.27 26.39 -33.01
CA PRO A 429 -9.20 25.27 -32.98
C PRO A 429 -8.88 24.22 -31.91
N ALA A 430 -7.65 24.14 -31.38
CA ALA A 430 -7.31 23.23 -30.29
C ALA A 430 -7.86 23.70 -28.93
N LYS A 431 -8.34 24.95 -28.83
CA LYS A 431 -8.97 25.49 -27.62
C LYS A 431 -10.49 25.49 -27.68
N ARG A 432 -11.08 24.82 -28.67
CA ARG A 432 -12.53 24.70 -28.85
C ARG A 432 -12.92 23.23 -28.91
N ILE A 433 -13.95 22.86 -28.17
CA ILE A 433 -14.44 21.49 -28.10
C ILE A 433 -15.30 21.18 -29.33
N SER A 434 -15.09 20.00 -29.93
CA SER A 434 -15.78 19.61 -31.15
C SER A 434 -17.24 19.21 -30.90
N PRO A 435 -18.23 19.89 -31.52
CA PRO A 435 -19.62 19.45 -31.50
C PRO A 435 -19.81 18.22 -32.40
N TYR A 436 -19.00 18.05 -33.46
CA TYR A 436 -19.10 16.94 -34.38
C TYR A 436 -18.84 15.59 -33.71
N PHE A 437 -17.96 15.57 -32.70
CA PHE A 437 -17.70 14.36 -31.93
C PHE A 437 -18.95 13.91 -31.16
N LEU A 438 -19.58 14.82 -30.41
CA LEU A 438 -20.81 14.48 -29.69
C LEU A 438 -21.90 14.09 -30.68
N HIS A 439 -22.00 14.79 -31.79
CA HIS A 439 -23.00 14.50 -32.81
C HIS A 439 -22.82 13.11 -33.43
N LYS A 440 -21.62 12.76 -33.88
CA LYS A 440 -21.32 11.48 -34.52
C LYS A 440 -21.54 10.30 -33.57
N ASN A 441 -21.33 10.51 -32.28
CA ASN A 441 -21.35 9.47 -31.26
C ASN A 441 -22.67 9.42 -30.47
N GLY A 442 -23.76 10.04 -30.96
CA GLY A 442 -25.12 9.87 -30.42
C GLY A 442 -25.59 10.97 -29.45
N GLY A 443 -24.76 11.97 -29.15
CA GLY A 443 -25.03 13.11 -28.27
C GLY A 443 -25.84 14.25 -28.89
N GLN A 444 -26.30 14.13 -30.13
CA GLN A 444 -27.11 15.12 -30.83
C GLN A 444 -28.58 15.15 -30.43
N GLY A 445 -29.09 14.13 -29.75
CA GLY A 445 -30.52 14.04 -29.46
C GLY A 445 -30.85 14.45 -28.03
N LEU A 446 -29.99 14.04 -27.10
CA LEU A 446 -30.31 13.92 -25.68
C LEU A 446 -29.22 14.61 -24.86
N PRO A 447 -29.50 15.74 -24.20
CA PRO A 447 -28.52 16.42 -23.34
C PRO A 447 -27.98 15.51 -22.24
N HIS A 448 -28.83 14.61 -21.72
CA HIS A 448 -28.41 13.57 -20.78
C HIS A 448 -27.30 12.70 -21.36
N PHE A 449 -27.49 12.17 -22.58
CA PHE A 449 -26.53 11.30 -23.23
C PHE A 449 -25.26 12.06 -23.67
N ALA A 450 -25.39 13.32 -24.10
CA ALA A 450 -24.23 14.19 -24.34
C ALA A 450 -23.41 14.40 -23.07
N GLY A 451 -24.07 14.61 -21.92
CA GLY A 451 -23.44 14.67 -20.60
C GLY A 451 -22.75 13.36 -20.21
N GLU A 452 -23.32 12.20 -20.53
CA GLU A 452 -22.64 10.91 -20.36
C GLU A 452 -21.36 10.85 -21.21
N ILE A 453 -21.40 11.19 -22.49
CA ILE A 453 -20.18 11.18 -23.32
C ILE A 453 -19.11 12.11 -22.74
N LEU A 454 -19.49 13.34 -22.37
CA LEU A 454 -18.58 14.34 -21.82
C LEU A 454 -17.98 13.94 -20.47
N THR A 455 -18.71 13.24 -19.61
CA THR A 455 -18.18 12.80 -18.31
C THR A 455 -17.25 11.60 -18.40
N GLY A 456 -17.45 10.71 -19.38
CA GLY A 456 -16.64 9.50 -19.46
C GLY A 456 -15.53 9.52 -20.47
N HIS A 457 -15.79 10.07 -21.65
CA HIS A 457 -14.77 10.14 -22.70
C HIS A 457 -14.20 11.55 -22.81
N GLY A 458 -14.93 12.57 -22.36
CA GLY A 458 -14.65 13.95 -22.73
C GLY A 458 -15.03 14.18 -24.18
N ALA A 459 -14.57 15.28 -24.74
CA ALA A 459 -14.71 15.54 -26.17
C ALA A 459 -13.39 16.09 -26.73
N PRO A 460 -12.97 15.62 -27.92
CA PRO A 460 -11.79 16.14 -28.58
C PRO A 460 -12.01 17.57 -29.04
N THR A 461 -10.92 18.24 -29.39
CA THR A 461 -10.94 19.62 -29.87
C THR A 461 -11.42 19.69 -31.32
N MET A 462 -11.73 20.89 -31.81
CA MET A 462 -12.00 21.14 -33.23
C MET A 462 -10.76 20.87 -34.10
N ALA A 463 -9.55 20.92 -33.55
CA ALA A 463 -8.33 20.55 -34.27
C ALA A 463 -8.25 19.04 -34.51
N ASP A 464 -8.61 18.24 -33.51
CA ASP A 464 -8.54 16.78 -33.58
C ASP A 464 -9.78 16.14 -34.23
N PHE A 465 -10.92 16.84 -34.18
CA PHE A 465 -12.21 16.35 -34.66
C PHE A 465 -13.00 17.49 -35.35
N GLY A 466 -12.47 18.02 -36.45
CA GLY A 466 -13.00 19.23 -37.09
C GLY A 466 -14.22 19.04 -38.00
N SER A 467 -14.67 17.80 -38.25
CA SER A 467 -15.85 17.55 -39.11
C SER A 467 -16.51 16.19 -38.86
N MET A 468 -17.72 16.01 -39.39
CA MET A 468 -18.46 14.73 -39.38
C MET A 468 -17.76 13.60 -40.14
N ALA A 469 -16.87 13.91 -41.08
CA ALA A 469 -16.06 12.92 -41.80
C ALA A 469 -15.03 12.23 -40.88
N THR A 470 -14.61 12.90 -39.81
CA THR A 470 -13.58 12.39 -38.88
C THR A 470 -14.05 11.14 -38.14
N THR A 471 -13.28 10.07 -38.16
CA THR A 471 -13.62 8.80 -37.49
C THR A 471 -13.16 8.81 -36.05
N THR A 472 -13.99 8.30 -35.13
CA THR A 472 -13.59 8.12 -33.72
C THR A 472 -12.54 7.02 -33.62
N THR A 473 -11.30 7.36 -33.25
CA THR A 473 -10.21 6.40 -33.00
C THR A 473 -9.83 6.35 -31.51
N PRO A 474 -9.12 5.30 -31.05
CA PRO A 474 -8.64 5.22 -29.67
C PRO A 474 -7.75 6.40 -29.26
N GLU A 475 -6.92 6.90 -30.17
CA GLU A 475 -6.00 8.03 -29.94
C GLU A 475 -6.77 9.33 -29.72
N ILE A 476 -7.82 9.57 -30.52
CA ILE A 476 -8.73 10.70 -30.34
C ILE A 476 -9.44 10.61 -28.99
N LEU A 477 -9.90 9.42 -28.59
CA LEU A 477 -10.54 9.22 -27.28
C LEU A 477 -9.56 9.41 -26.10
N LYS A 478 -8.29 9.03 -26.28
CA LYS A 478 -7.23 9.30 -25.30
C LYS A 478 -6.97 10.80 -25.17
N GLY A 479 -6.90 11.52 -26.29
CA GLY A 479 -6.78 12.98 -26.31
C GLY A 479 -8.00 13.70 -25.74
N ALA A 480 -9.21 13.18 -25.97
CA ALA A 480 -10.46 13.73 -25.44
C ALA A 480 -10.56 13.63 -23.91
N ALA A 481 -9.87 12.66 -23.29
CA ALA A 481 -9.97 12.39 -21.86
C ALA A 481 -9.56 13.57 -20.96
N GLN A 482 -8.68 14.47 -21.45
CA GLN A 482 -8.26 15.67 -20.73
C GLN A 482 -9.38 16.73 -20.64
N PHE A 483 -10.40 16.63 -21.48
CA PHE A 483 -11.56 17.53 -21.55
C PHE A 483 -12.82 16.83 -21.04
N ARG A 484 -12.69 16.00 -20.00
CA ARG A 484 -13.85 15.38 -19.34
C ARG A 484 -14.55 16.38 -18.44
N ALA A 485 -15.87 16.31 -18.38
CA ALA A 485 -16.62 16.95 -17.32
C ALA A 485 -16.54 16.06 -16.06
N ASN A 486 -16.45 16.66 -14.87
CA ASN A 486 -16.47 15.90 -13.61
C ASN A 486 -17.86 15.34 -13.30
N GLY A 487 -18.90 15.99 -13.80
CA GLY A 487 -20.28 15.56 -13.66
C GLY A 487 -21.22 16.42 -14.48
N TYR A 488 -22.49 16.05 -14.49
CA TYR A 488 -23.55 16.88 -15.06
C TYR A 488 -24.87 16.60 -14.34
N GLN A 489 -25.75 17.61 -14.29
CA GLN A 489 -27.06 17.50 -13.67
C GLN A 489 -28.04 18.44 -14.35
N HIS A 490 -29.32 18.10 -14.35
CA HIS A 490 -30.37 19.04 -14.73
C HIS A 490 -30.88 19.85 -13.54
N PHE A 491 -31.27 21.11 -13.78
CA PHE A 491 -32.09 21.88 -12.84
C PHE A 491 -33.55 21.41 -12.87
N PHE A 492 -34.04 21.05 -14.04
CA PHE A 492 -35.37 20.52 -14.29
C PHE A 492 -35.39 19.79 -15.64
N THR A 493 -36.34 18.85 -15.80
CA THR A 493 -36.63 18.19 -17.08
C THR A 493 -38.13 17.93 -17.20
N HIS A 494 -38.72 18.30 -18.33
CA HIS A 494 -40.15 18.14 -18.60
C HIS A 494 -40.39 17.48 -19.94
N LYS A 495 -41.49 16.72 -20.03
CA LYS A 495 -42.01 16.21 -21.31
C LYS A 495 -43.15 17.12 -21.79
N PRO A 496 -42.98 17.88 -22.89
CA PRO A 496 -44.03 18.72 -23.45
C PRO A 496 -45.16 17.88 -24.09
N LYS A 497 -46.34 18.50 -24.15
CA LYS A 497 -47.53 18.02 -24.87
C LYS A 497 -47.86 19.00 -25.99
N THR A 498 -48.18 18.45 -27.15
CA THR A 498 -48.56 19.18 -28.36
C THR A 498 -49.94 18.74 -28.84
N THR A 499 -50.56 19.57 -29.67
CA THR A 499 -51.77 19.23 -30.43
C THR A 499 -51.63 19.71 -31.86
N SER A 500 -52.47 19.19 -32.77
CA SER A 500 -52.55 19.68 -34.14
C SER A 500 -53.73 20.64 -34.25
N GLN A 501 -53.46 21.87 -34.69
CA GLN A 501 -54.47 22.89 -34.97
C GLN A 501 -54.26 23.43 -36.39
N ASP A 502 -55.28 23.30 -37.24
CA ASP A 502 -55.26 23.75 -38.65
C ASP A 502 -54.07 23.20 -39.47
N GLY A 503 -53.61 21.99 -39.16
CA GLY A 503 -52.47 21.34 -39.81
C GLY A 503 -51.10 21.71 -39.23
N ASN A 504 -51.05 22.63 -38.26
CA ASN A 504 -49.84 23.04 -37.57
C ASN A 504 -49.73 22.43 -36.18
N LEU A 505 -48.50 22.15 -35.74
CA LEU A 505 -48.23 21.70 -34.39
C LEU A 505 -48.24 22.87 -33.41
N VAL A 506 -48.94 22.71 -32.27
CA VAL A 506 -49.08 23.76 -31.25
C VAL A 506 -48.70 23.20 -29.88
N LEU A 507 -47.87 23.93 -29.12
CA LEU A 507 -47.48 23.55 -27.77
C LEU A 507 -48.57 23.92 -26.76
N THR A 508 -49.06 22.94 -25.99
CA THR A 508 -50.11 23.15 -24.97
C THR A 508 -49.58 23.14 -23.54
N SER A 509 -48.33 22.72 -23.34
CA SER A 509 -47.71 22.65 -22.03
C SER A 509 -47.18 23.99 -21.55
N SER A 510 -47.31 24.23 -20.24
CA SER A 510 -46.61 25.31 -19.54
C SER A 510 -46.15 24.85 -18.16
N PHE A 511 -45.06 25.43 -17.68
CA PHE A 511 -44.36 25.03 -16.47
C PHE A 511 -44.16 26.21 -15.51
N SER A 512 -43.58 25.93 -14.35
CA SER A 512 -43.21 26.96 -13.36
C SER A 512 -41.78 26.74 -12.87
N ASN A 513 -40.82 26.82 -13.79
CA ASN A 513 -39.40 26.64 -13.48
C ASN A 513 -38.86 27.75 -12.57
N SER A 514 -37.91 27.41 -11.70
CA SER A 514 -37.25 28.36 -10.80
C SER A 514 -36.20 29.19 -11.55
N THR A 515 -36.52 30.44 -11.90
CA THR A 515 -35.56 31.33 -12.55
C THR A 515 -34.52 31.89 -11.56
N SER A 516 -34.81 31.93 -10.26
CA SER A 516 -33.84 32.37 -9.24
C SER A 516 -32.67 31.41 -9.11
N THR A 517 -32.92 30.10 -9.19
CA THR A 517 -31.85 29.08 -9.16
C THR A 517 -30.92 29.23 -10.36
N LEU A 518 -31.46 29.48 -11.56
CA LEU A 518 -30.67 29.70 -12.77
C LEU A 518 -29.84 31.00 -12.71
N ARG A 519 -30.42 32.08 -12.16
CA ARG A 519 -29.69 33.35 -11.96
C ARG A 519 -28.54 33.22 -10.98
N ASN A 520 -28.77 32.53 -9.86
CA ASN A 520 -27.73 32.29 -8.87
C ASN A 520 -26.56 31.51 -9.48
N TRP A 521 -26.84 30.52 -10.34
CA TRP A 521 -25.79 29.78 -11.05
C TRP A 521 -24.93 30.67 -11.96
N LEU A 522 -25.57 31.56 -12.74
CA LEU A 522 -24.85 32.53 -13.57
C LEU A 522 -24.01 33.49 -12.73
N ARG A 523 -24.51 33.90 -11.56
CA ARG A 523 -23.78 34.75 -10.61
C ARG A 523 -22.52 34.09 -10.07
N ASP A 524 -22.53 32.76 -9.95
CA ASP A 524 -21.35 31.96 -9.56
C ASP A 524 -20.31 31.85 -10.70
N GLY A 525 -20.55 32.54 -11.82
CA GLY A 525 -19.64 32.70 -12.94
C GLY A 525 -19.68 31.55 -13.93
N ASP A 526 -20.81 30.86 -14.04
CA ASP A 526 -20.93 29.67 -14.87
C ASP A 526 -22.15 29.66 -15.81
N CYS A 527 -21.97 29.18 -17.03
CA CYS A 527 -23.02 29.01 -18.03
C CYS A 527 -23.87 27.75 -17.74
N PHE A 528 -24.96 27.58 -18.48
CA PHE A 528 -25.73 26.33 -18.51
C PHE A 528 -26.41 26.15 -19.86
N VAL A 529 -26.86 24.93 -20.17
CA VAL A 529 -27.63 24.65 -21.39
C VAL A 529 -29.11 24.68 -21.07
N LEU A 530 -29.90 25.32 -21.93
CA LEU A 530 -31.35 25.38 -21.84
C LEU A 530 -31.95 24.78 -23.11
N CYS A 531 -32.81 23.77 -22.94
CA CYS A 531 -33.62 23.20 -24.01
C CYS A 531 -34.98 23.90 -24.06
N ILE A 532 -35.35 24.37 -25.24
CA ILE A 532 -36.52 25.21 -25.49
C ILE A 532 -37.36 24.68 -26.66
N PRO A 533 -38.68 24.97 -26.69
CA PRO A 533 -39.45 24.90 -27.92
C PRO A 533 -39.01 26.03 -28.88
N VAL A 534 -39.01 25.73 -30.17
CA VAL A 534 -38.79 26.71 -31.24
C VAL A 534 -40.13 27.03 -31.88
N PHE A 535 -40.57 28.27 -31.72
CA PHE A 535 -41.73 28.81 -32.43
C PHE A 535 -41.28 29.53 -33.70
N ASP A 536 -42.18 29.68 -34.68
CA ASP A 536 -41.93 30.49 -35.89
C ASP A 536 -41.46 31.91 -35.53
N SER A 537 -42.04 32.53 -34.50
CA SER A 537 -41.58 33.83 -33.99
C SER A 537 -40.15 33.81 -33.41
N PHE A 538 -39.70 32.69 -32.84
CA PHE A 538 -38.32 32.55 -32.35
C PHE A 538 -37.34 32.36 -33.50
N ARG A 539 -37.74 31.60 -34.53
CA ARG A 539 -36.94 31.42 -35.73
C ARG A 539 -36.64 32.75 -36.42
N ASN A 540 -37.63 33.64 -36.47
CA ASN A 540 -37.52 34.97 -37.07
C ASN A 540 -37.08 36.06 -36.07
N TYR A 541 -36.55 35.70 -34.90
CA TYR A 541 -36.07 36.65 -33.90
C TYR A 541 -34.86 37.46 -34.43
N THR A 542 -34.91 38.79 -34.28
CA THR A 542 -33.85 39.71 -34.72
C THR A 542 -33.30 40.58 -33.59
N SER A 543 -34.11 41.02 -32.63
CA SER A 543 -33.67 41.88 -31.52
C SER A 543 -34.69 41.95 -30.38
N GLY A 544 -34.31 42.59 -29.27
CA GLY A 544 -35.17 42.79 -28.09
C GLY A 544 -35.26 41.58 -27.17
N VAL A 545 -36.15 41.61 -26.18
CA VAL A 545 -36.38 40.48 -25.26
C VAL A 545 -37.47 39.58 -25.82
N TYR A 546 -37.10 38.37 -26.24
CA TYR A 546 -38.02 37.38 -26.76
C TYR A 546 -38.93 36.81 -25.66
N SER A 547 -40.23 36.78 -25.93
CA SER A 547 -41.23 36.17 -25.06
C SER A 547 -42.46 35.83 -25.88
N VAL A 548 -43.22 34.81 -25.44
CA VAL A 548 -44.54 34.51 -26.00
C VAL A 548 -45.61 34.72 -24.94
N THR A 549 -46.72 35.35 -25.31
CA THR A 549 -47.84 35.62 -24.40
C THR A 549 -48.63 34.33 -24.11
N SER A 550 -48.81 33.50 -25.13
CA SER A 550 -49.38 32.15 -25.04
C SER A 550 -48.82 31.26 -26.15
N ALA A 551 -48.18 30.14 -25.77
CA ALA A 551 -47.67 29.14 -26.73
C ALA A 551 -48.77 28.52 -27.62
N GLY A 552 -50.04 28.59 -27.21
CA GLY A 552 -51.17 28.10 -27.99
C GLY A 552 -51.54 28.95 -29.22
N LEU A 553 -50.89 30.11 -29.38
CA LEU A 553 -51.09 31.03 -30.51
C LEU A 553 -49.91 31.01 -31.50
N GLU A 554 -48.94 30.14 -31.25
CA GLU A 554 -47.70 30.04 -32.01
C GLU A 554 -47.64 28.69 -32.72
N VAL A 555 -47.01 28.67 -33.91
CA VAL A 555 -46.67 27.43 -34.60
C VAL A 555 -45.37 26.90 -34.00
N LEU A 556 -45.41 25.67 -33.49
CA LEU A 556 -44.24 24.95 -33.00
C LEU A 556 -43.51 24.30 -34.19
N GLU A 557 -42.28 24.72 -34.45
CA GLU A 557 -41.43 24.12 -35.49
C GLU A 557 -40.57 22.96 -34.99
N GLY A 558 -40.39 22.85 -33.67
CA GLY A 558 -39.64 21.76 -33.06
C GLY A 558 -38.99 22.17 -31.74
N TYR A 559 -37.88 21.52 -31.43
CA TYR A 559 -37.16 21.70 -30.17
C TYR A 559 -35.69 21.94 -30.41
N HIS A 560 -35.07 22.75 -29.54
CA HIS A 560 -33.67 23.13 -29.66
C HIS A 560 -32.98 23.31 -28.31
N ALA A 561 -31.65 23.34 -28.31
CA ALA A 561 -30.83 23.59 -27.13
C ALA A 561 -29.90 24.78 -27.38
N VAL A 562 -29.86 25.70 -26.43
CA VAL A 562 -29.03 26.91 -26.46
C VAL A 562 -28.17 27.00 -25.20
N CYS A 563 -27.05 27.71 -25.26
CA CYS A 563 -26.23 27.97 -24.07
C CYS A 563 -26.59 29.34 -23.48
N VAL A 564 -26.86 29.39 -22.19
CA VAL A 564 -27.18 30.60 -21.44
C VAL A 564 -25.90 31.20 -20.86
N THR A 565 -25.62 32.45 -21.22
CA THR A 565 -24.34 33.12 -20.97
C THR A 565 -24.46 34.35 -20.08
N GLY A 566 -25.66 34.73 -19.65
CA GLY A 566 -25.83 35.91 -18.80
C GLY A 566 -27.26 36.17 -18.37
N TYR A 567 -27.43 37.21 -17.57
CA TYR A 567 -28.72 37.70 -17.11
C TYR A 567 -28.69 39.22 -16.92
N ASP A 568 -29.75 39.89 -17.35
CA ASP A 568 -29.96 41.32 -17.13
C ASP A 568 -31.17 41.50 -16.20
N ALA A 569 -30.94 42.12 -15.04
CA ALA A 569 -31.95 42.29 -14.01
C ALA A 569 -32.98 43.37 -14.37
N ASP A 570 -32.57 44.40 -15.10
CA ASP A 570 -33.45 45.49 -15.53
C ASP A 570 -34.43 45.00 -16.61
N GLN A 571 -33.96 44.12 -17.49
CA GLN A 571 -34.77 43.49 -18.54
C GLN A 571 -35.51 42.22 -18.07
N ALA A 572 -35.16 41.73 -16.88
CA ALA A 572 -35.59 40.44 -16.36
C ALA A 572 -35.39 39.27 -17.36
N ALA A 573 -34.26 39.27 -18.09
CA ALA A 573 -34.04 38.39 -19.24
C ALA A 573 -32.69 37.66 -19.18
N PHE A 574 -32.65 36.44 -19.72
CA PHE A 574 -31.46 35.61 -19.86
C PHE A 574 -30.82 35.80 -21.22
N ARG A 575 -29.50 36.03 -21.24
CA ARG A 575 -28.72 36.09 -22.49
C ARG A 575 -28.40 34.68 -22.95
N ILE A 576 -28.63 34.41 -24.23
CA ILE A 576 -28.31 33.11 -24.86
C ILE A 576 -27.35 33.31 -26.03
N VAL A 577 -26.52 32.30 -26.28
CA VAL A 577 -25.83 32.09 -27.55
C VAL A 577 -26.47 30.90 -28.27
N ASN A 578 -26.77 31.10 -29.55
CA ASN A 578 -27.42 30.11 -30.42
C ASN A 578 -26.41 29.51 -31.41
N SER A 579 -26.78 28.45 -32.11
CA SER A 579 -25.93 27.76 -33.10
C SER A 579 -26.41 27.94 -34.55
N TRP A 580 -27.07 29.05 -34.87
CA TRP A 580 -27.62 29.36 -36.21
C TRP A 580 -26.87 30.51 -36.92
N GLY A 581 -25.60 30.72 -36.58
CA GLY A 581 -24.77 31.74 -37.20
C GLY A 581 -25.04 33.16 -36.68
N GLU A 582 -24.23 34.09 -37.18
CA GLU A 582 -24.27 35.50 -36.76
C GLU A 582 -25.46 36.26 -37.34
N ASP A 583 -26.03 35.81 -38.46
CA ASP A 583 -27.20 36.45 -39.09
C ASP A 583 -28.48 36.32 -38.24
N TRP A 584 -28.52 35.38 -37.29
CA TRP A 584 -29.66 35.18 -36.41
C TRP A 584 -29.57 36.05 -35.16
N GLY A 585 -30.67 36.74 -34.81
CA GLY A 585 -30.76 37.56 -33.60
C GLY A 585 -29.74 38.70 -33.57
N LEU A 586 -29.06 38.83 -32.43
CA LEU A 586 -28.05 39.86 -32.15
C LEU A 586 -26.65 39.27 -32.36
N ASN A 587 -26.25 39.09 -33.63
CA ASN A 587 -24.97 38.45 -33.99
C ASN A 587 -24.83 37.03 -33.40
N GLY A 588 -25.89 36.21 -33.51
CA GLY A 588 -25.96 34.86 -32.92
C GLY A 588 -26.38 34.80 -31.45
N TYR A 589 -26.54 35.95 -30.79
CA TYR A 589 -27.03 36.05 -29.42
C TYR A 589 -28.51 36.44 -29.38
N GLY A 590 -29.17 36.18 -28.26
CA GLY A 590 -30.53 36.64 -28.01
C GLY A 590 -30.82 36.82 -26.53
N TRP A 591 -32.00 37.38 -26.26
CA TRP A 591 -32.51 37.55 -24.90
C TRP A 591 -33.83 36.80 -24.75
N LEU A 592 -33.89 35.86 -23.79
CA LEU A 592 -35.12 35.17 -23.42
C LEU A 592 -35.69 35.78 -22.15
N SER A 593 -36.95 36.20 -22.17
CA SER A 593 -37.60 36.73 -20.97
C SER A 593 -37.61 35.67 -19.85
N GLY A 594 -37.48 36.12 -18.60
CA GLY A 594 -37.62 35.21 -17.45
C GLY A 594 -38.99 34.52 -17.41
N VAL A 595 -40.02 35.13 -17.99
CA VAL A 595 -41.36 34.53 -18.14
C VAL A 595 -41.33 33.37 -19.12
N PHE A 596 -40.65 33.51 -20.26
CA PHE A 596 -40.49 32.45 -21.26
C PHE A 596 -39.75 31.25 -20.65
N VAL A 597 -38.60 31.47 -20.03
CA VAL A 597 -37.80 30.40 -19.40
C VAL A 597 -38.59 29.69 -18.29
N LYS A 598 -39.33 30.46 -17.48
CA LYS A 598 -40.19 29.90 -16.42
C LYS A 598 -41.28 28.97 -16.97
N ARG A 599 -41.93 29.37 -18.06
CA ARG A 599 -43.11 28.68 -18.60
C ARG A 599 -42.81 27.61 -19.62
N TYR A 600 -41.74 27.76 -20.40
CA TYR A 600 -41.53 26.95 -21.61
C TYR A 600 -40.15 26.30 -21.68
N GLY A 601 -39.23 26.59 -20.75
CA GLY A 601 -38.00 25.82 -20.62
C GLY A 601 -38.33 24.34 -20.34
N LEU A 602 -37.85 23.45 -21.21
CA LEU A 602 -38.13 22.02 -21.16
C LEU A 602 -37.13 21.30 -20.28
N GLU A 603 -35.85 21.55 -20.51
CA GLU A 603 -34.76 21.02 -19.71
C GLU A 603 -33.72 22.10 -19.51
N ALA A 604 -33.04 22.11 -18.37
CA ALA A 604 -31.87 22.95 -18.16
C ALA A 604 -30.77 22.12 -17.53
N TRP A 605 -29.58 22.13 -18.12
CA TRP A 605 -28.46 21.27 -17.77
C TRP A 605 -27.24 22.08 -17.38
N ARG A 606 -26.65 21.72 -16.25
CA ARG A 606 -25.34 22.20 -15.79
C ARG A 606 -24.33 21.08 -15.85
N MET A 607 -23.09 21.44 -16.11
CA MET A 607 -21.93 20.59 -15.98
C MET A 607 -21.16 21.02 -14.73
N TYR A 608 -20.63 20.03 -14.02
CA TYR A 608 -19.64 20.23 -12.99
C TYR A 608 -18.29 20.08 -13.66
N ASP A 609 -17.64 21.22 -13.81
CA ASP A 609 -16.38 21.32 -14.52
C ASP A 609 -15.49 22.36 -13.84
N SER A 610 -15.69 22.58 -12.55
CA SER A 610 -14.60 23.06 -11.71
C SER A 610 -13.70 21.86 -11.44
N THR A 611 -12.53 21.84 -12.06
CA THR A 611 -11.43 20.99 -11.63
C THR A 611 -10.85 21.62 -10.37
N GLY A 612 -11.09 21.00 -9.22
CA GLY A 612 -10.49 21.44 -7.97
C GLY A 612 -11.20 20.81 -6.79
N PHE A 613 -10.68 19.67 -6.32
CA PHE A 613 -11.05 19.09 -5.04
C PHE A 613 -10.69 20.09 -3.93
N GLY A 614 -11.55 21.04 -3.60
CA GLY A 614 -11.23 22.10 -2.65
C GLY A 614 -12.18 22.11 -1.46
N PRO A 615 -11.73 22.59 -0.29
CA PRO A 615 -12.66 22.87 0.80
C PRO A 615 -13.63 23.98 0.34
N VAL A 616 -14.92 23.71 0.43
CA VAL A 616 -15.95 24.75 0.38
C VAL A 616 -16.07 25.28 1.80
N ALA A 617 -16.03 26.61 1.95
CA ALA A 617 -16.13 27.26 3.24
C ALA A 617 -17.32 26.68 4.04
N ALA A 618 -17.03 26.07 5.20
CA ALA A 618 -18.06 25.56 6.08
C ALA A 618 -18.96 26.72 6.50
N THR A 619 -20.27 26.55 6.38
CA THR A 619 -21.22 27.36 7.13
C THR A 619 -20.82 27.29 8.61
N ALA A 620 -20.69 28.45 9.25
CA ALA A 620 -20.39 28.54 10.66
C ALA A 620 -21.30 27.57 11.44
N ARG A 621 -20.69 26.60 12.13
CA ARG A 621 -21.43 25.73 13.04
C ARG A 621 -21.87 26.57 14.25
N PRO A 622 -23.13 26.46 14.71
CA PRO A 622 -23.58 27.13 15.93
C PRO A 622 -22.71 26.71 17.12
N SER A 623 -22.47 27.68 18.00
CA SER A 623 -21.72 27.57 19.24
C SER A 623 -22.05 26.30 20.02
N GLY A 624 -21.16 25.30 19.92
CA GLY A 624 -21.21 24.04 20.67
C GLY A 624 -19.94 23.27 20.37
N GLN A 625 -19.01 23.21 21.34
CA GLN A 625 -17.70 22.58 21.22
C GLN A 625 -17.82 21.15 20.70
N ALA A 626 -17.31 20.88 19.50
CA ALA A 626 -16.92 19.52 19.13
C ALA A 626 -15.72 19.13 20.01
N PRO A 627 -15.62 17.87 20.47
CA PRO A 627 -14.45 17.43 21.22
C PRO A 627 -13.17 17.61 20.38
N ALA A 628 -12.07 17.96 21.04
CA ALA A 628 -10.75 18.25 20.44
C ALA A 628 -10.15 17.10 19.57
N THR A 629 -10.86 15.97 19.46
CA THR A 629 -10.47 14.72 18.80
C THR A 629 -11.11 14.50 17.43
N GLN A 630 -11.93 15.43 16.91
CA GLN A 630 -12.58 15.28 15.60
C GLN A 630 -12.55 16.59 14.77
N GLN A 631 -12.02 16.48 13.55
CA GLN A 631 -11.91 17.55 12.57
C GLN A 631 -12.78 17.23 11.36
N SER A 632 -13.41 18.26 10.77
CA SER A 632 -14.26 18.09 9.60
C SER A 632 -14.03 19.19 8.58
N ALA A 633 -14.00 18.80 7.32
CA ALA A 633 -14.03 19.68 6.17
C ALA A 633 -15.18 19.25 5.23
N GLN A 634 -15.58 20.14 4.35
CA GLN A 634 -16.57 19.85 3.34
C GLN A 634 -16.05 20.40 2.01
N THR A 635 -16.18 19.64 0.93
CA THR A 635 -15.95 20.09 -0.44
C THR A 635 -17.28 20.34 -1.11
N LYS A 636 -17.28 20.63 -2.42
CA LYS A 636 -18.53 20.77 -3.18
C LYS A 636 -19.33 19.46 -3.22
N ASP A 637 -18.63 18.31 -3.11
CA ASP A 637 -19.22 16.99 -3.33
C ASP A 637 -19.23 16.08 -2.09
N CYS A 638 -18.34 16.30 -1.12
CA CYS A 638 -18.19 15.38 0.00
C CYS A 638 -17.95 16.06 1.35
N LYS A 639 -18.37 15.38 2.41
CA LYS A 639 -18.00 15.68 3.79
C LYS A 639 -16.83 14.79 4.20
N ILE A 640 -15.78 15.39 4.73
CA ILE A 640 -14.54 14.75 5.16
C ILE A 640 -14.45 14.90 6.67
N VAL A 641 -14.29 13.79 7.38
CA VAL A 641 -14.19 13.75 8.84
C VAL A 641 -12.96 12.95 9.23
N TYR A 642 -12.01 13.60 9.88
CA TYR A 642 -10.85 12.98 10.50
C TYR A 642 -11.04 12.94 12.01
N THR A 643 -10.86 11.77 12.61
CA THR A 643 -10.95 11.59 14.06
C THR A 643 -9.60 11.10 14.56
N THR A 644 -8.98 11.86 15.47
CA THR A 644 -7.66 11.59 16.03
C THR A 644 -7.73 11.37 17.54
N LYS A 645 -6.81 10.57 18.07
CA LYS A 645 -6.60 10.40 19.51
C LYS A 645 -5.52 11.32 20.10
N GLY A 646 -4.88 12.14 19.28
CA GLY A 646 -3.74 12.97 19.68
C GLY A 646 -3.64 14.25 18.88
N PRO A 647 -2.42 14.73 18.57
CA PRO A 647 -2.22 16.05 17.99
C PRO A 647 -2.53 16.13 16.49
N GLY A 648 -2.86 15.01 15.84
CA GLY A 648 -2.99 14.91 14.40
C GLY A 648 -3.89 16.01 13.81
N GLN A 649 -3.48 16.60 12.68
CA GLN A 649 -4.19 17.67 12.00
C GLN A 649 -4.47 17.27 10.56
N MET A 650 -5.72 17.45 10.13
CA MET A 650 -6.17 17.24 8.76
C MET A 650 -6.32 18.58 8.04
N THR A 651 -5.65 18.70 6.90
CA THR A 651 -5.83 19.79 5.93
C THR A 651 -6.48 19.25 4.67
N VAL A 652 -7.47 19.97 4.13
CA VAL A 652 -8.09 19.67 2.84
C VAL A 652 -7.81 20.83 1.90
N SER A 653 -7.30 20.54 0.71
CA SER A 653 -6.92 21.53 -0.31
C SER A 653 -7.13 20.94 -1.71
N GLU A 654 -7.01 21.78 -2.75
CA GLU A 654 -7.03 21.36 -4.16
C GLU A 654 -6.08 20.20 -4.49
N ALA A 655 -4.99 20.05 -3.74
CA ALA A 655 -4.02 18.97 -3.92
C ALA A 655 -4.43 17.64 -3.26
N GLY A 656 -5.45 17.64 -2.40
CA GLY A 656 -5.86 16.45 -1.65
C GLY A 656 -6.13 16.66 -0.16
N VAL A 657 -6.29 15.54 0.54
CA VAL A 657 -6.42 15.48 2.01
C VAL A 657 -5.06 15.14 2.61
N PHE A 658 -4.57 15.95 3.52
CA PHE A 658 -3.25 15.78 4.16
C PHE A 658 -3.45 15.65 5.67
N ILE A 659 -2.90 14.61 6.27
CA ILE A 659 -2.90 14.35 7.71
C ILE A 659 -1.44 14.42 8.19
N VAL A 660 -1.19 15.30 9.17
CA VAL A 660 0.12 15.49 9.80
C VAL A 660 0.01 15.20 11.29
N GLY A 661 0.97 14.48 11.86
CA GLY A 661 0.94 14.00 13.24
C GLY A 661 -0.07 12.88 13.49
N GLY A 662 -0.38 12.08 12.46
CA GLY A 662 -1.30 10.95 12.58
C GLY A 662 -0.78 9.89 13.58
N MET A 663 -1.67 9.28 14.37
CA MET A 663 -1.29 8.29 15.37
C MET A 663 -2.15 7.03 15.32
N GLU A 664 -1.74 6.01 16.07
CA GLU A 664 -2.45 4.74 16.11
C GLU A 664 -3.90 4.91 16.61
N GLY A 665 -4.86 4.38 15.84
CA GLY A 665 -6.29 4.50 16.13
C GLY A 665 -7.01 5.60 15.37
N ASP A 666 -6.29 6.45 14.63
CA ASP A 666 -6.87 7.54 13.84
C ASP A 666 -7.72 7.03 12.66
N THR A 667 -8.76 7.78 12.30
CA THR A 667 -9.67 7.40 11.23
C THR A 667 -10.01 8.57 10.31
N LEU A 668 -10.11 8.32 9.01
CA LEU A 668 -10.57 9.27 7.99
C LEU A 668 -11.82 8.72 7.32
N LYS A 669 -12.90 9.50 7.31
CA LYS A 669 -14.18 9.16 6.69
C LYS A 669 -14.60 10.25 5.71
N ILE A 670 -14.82 9.86 4.46
CA ILE A 670 -15.26 10.72 3.36
C ILE A 670 -16.60 10.20 2.86
N THR A 671 -17.63 11.05 2.84
CA THR A 671 -19.01 10.69 2.51
C THR A 671 -19.55 11.70 1.50
N LEU A 672 -20.24 11.24 0.44
CA LEU A 672 -20.83 12.16 -0.53
C LEU A 672 -21.97 12.97 0.10
N LEU A 673 -22.15 14.21 -0.35
CA LEU A 673 -23.30 15.02 0.04
C LEU A 673 -24.58 14.48 -0.62
N GLU A 674 -25.73 14.80 -0.02
CA GLU A 674 -27.03 14.35 -0.51
C GLU A 674 -27.26 14.81 -1.97
N GLY A 675 -27.74 13.89 -2.81
CA GLY A 675 -28.00 14.18 -4.23
C GLY A 675 -26.76 14.23 -5.12
N ILE A 676 -25.55 14.03 -4.59
CA ILE A 676 -24.32 13.88 -5.39
C ILE A 676 -24.17 12.40 -5.78
N PRO A 677 -24.39 12.04 -7.07
CA PRO A 677 -24.33 10.65 -7.51
C PRO A 677 -22.89 10.14 -7.60
N TYR A 678 -21.95 11.03 -7.96
CA TYR A 678 -20.52 10.78 -8.08
C TYR A 678 -19.80 12.05 -7.63
N GLY A 679 -18.92 11.94 -6.63
CA GLY A 679 -18.09 13.08 -6.23
C GLY A 679 -16.83 13.19 -7.09
N GLU A 680 -16.25 14.38 -7.11
CA GLU A 680 -14.91 14.63 -7.65
C GLU A 680 -13.89 13.62 -7.15
N THR A 681 -12.97 13.25 -8.05
CA THR A 681 -11.80 12.45 -7.68
C THR A 681 -10.89 13.28 -6.79
N ILE A 682 -10.66 12.77 -5.59
CA ILE A 682 -9.69 13.32 -4.65
C ILE A 682 -8.28 13.05 -5.24
N PRO A 683 -7.48 14.09 -5.55
CA PRO A 683 -6.19 13.90 -6.22
C PRO A 683 -5.22 13.08 -5.39
N ARG A 684 -5.19 13.31 -4.07
CA ARG A 684 -4.34 12.56 -3.16
C ARG A 684 -4.91 12.53 -1.74
N ILE A 685 -4.65 11.46 -1.00
CA ILE A 685 -4.76 11.41 0.45
C ILE A 685 -3.37 11.08 0.98
N VAL A 686 -2.80 11.96 1.81
CA VAL A 686 -1.48 11.79 2.41
C VAL A 686 -1.61 11.74 3.91
N SER A 687 -0.93 10.78 4.55
CA SER A 687 -0.80 10.73 6.00
C SER A 687 0.65 10.44 6.40
N ASP A 688 1.23 11.27 7.25
CA ASP A 688 2.57 11.01 7.82
C ASP A 688 2.55 9.95 8.95
N GLY A 689 1.37 9.54 9.39
CA GLY A 689 1.15 8.52 10.41
C GLY A 689 0.19 7.41 9.98
N PRO A 690 -0.03 6.39 10.84
CA PRO A 690 -0.93 5.28 10.55
C PRO A 690 -2.40 5.69 10.52
N LEU A 691 -3.23 4.89 9.84
CA LEU A 691 -4.69 5.01 9.88
C LEU A 691 -5.32 3.67 10.27
N LYS A 692 -6.07 3.65 11.36
CA LYS A 692 -6.89 2.51 11.72
C LYS A 692 -8.01 2.27 10.71
N LYS A 693 -8.57 3.34 10.14
CA LYS A 693 -9.64 3.23 9.14
C LYS A 693 -9.64 4.39 8.16
N LEU A 694 -9.64 4.08 6.86
CA LEU A 694 -9.95 4.98 5.77
C LEU A 694 -11.23 4.54 5.08
N HIS A 695 -12.26 5.37 5.09
CA HIS A 695 -13.50 5.14 4.35
C HIS A 695 -13.73 6.27 3.37
N THR A 696 -14.04 5.95 2.11
CA THR A 696 -14.40 6.96 1.10
C THR A 696 -15.57 6.52 0.24
N GLU A 697 -16.45 7.47 -0.03
CA GLU A 697 -17.50 7.38 -1.06
C GLU A 697 -17.21 8.27 -2.28
N ALA A 698 -16.09 9.01 -2.27
CA ALA A 698 -15.57 9.76 -3.41
C ALA A 698 -14.37 9.01 -4.01
N PRO A 699 -14.21 9.00 -5.35
CA PRO A 699 -13.06 8.36 -5.98
C PRO A 699 -11.76 9.02 -5.50
N VAL A 700 -10.68 8.25 -5.40
CA VAL A 700 -9.37 8.78 -4.96
C VAL A 700 -8.33 8.33 -5.96
N LYS A 701 -7.57 9.27 -6.51
CA LYS A 701 -6.50 8.94 -7.44
C LYS A 701 -5.35 8.26 -6.70
N ARG A 702 -4.86 8.84 -5.60
CA ARG A 702 -3.76 8.24 -4.85
C ARG A 702 -3.93 8.35 -3.34
N VAL A 703 -3.61 7.28 -2.62
CA VAL A 703 -3.44 7.27 -1.16
C VAL A 703 -1.98 6.95 -0.89
N GLU A 704 -1.30 7.81 -0.13
CA GLU A 704 0.10 7.64 0.29
C GLU A 704 0.20 7.82 1.80
N THR A 705 0.63 6.80 2.53
CA THR A 705 0.84 6.91 3.98
C THR A 705 2.26 6.53 4.36
N LEU A 706 2.83 7.17 5.39
CA LEU A 706 4.10 6.78 6.00
C LEU A 706 3.92 5.79 7.16
N GLY A 707 2.67 5.59 7.62
CA GLY A 707 2.29 4.53 8.57
C GLY A 707 1.30 3.53 7.97
N PRO A 708 1.09 2.35 8.61
CA PRO A 708 0.19 1.32 8.11
C PRO A 708 -1.28 1.74 8.05
N ILE A 709 -2.06 1.10 7.16
CA ILE A 709 -3.52 1.23 7.11
C ILE A 709 -4.20 -0.09 7.50
N ASP A 710 -4.90 -0.14 8.63
CA ASP A 710 -5.54 -1.38 9.09
C ASP A 710 -6.80 -1.73 8.29
N SER A 711 -7.57 -0.73 7.87
CA SER A 711 -8.81 -0.94 7.12
C SER A 711 -9.08 0.18 6.13
N LEU A 712 -9.21 -0.16 4.85
CA LEU A 712 -9.57 0.73 3.77
C LEU A 712 -10.88 0.27 3.12
N THR A 713 -11.83 1.19 2.95
CA THR A 713 -13.10 0.92 2.26
C THR A 713 -13.41 2.03 1.26
N ALA A 714 -13.37 1.72 -0.03
CA ALA A 714 -13.89 2.54 -1.12
C ALA A 714 -15.31 2.04 -1.48
N ALA A 715 -16.32 2.72 -0.96
CA ALA A 715 -17.72 2.35 -1.13
C ALA A 715 -18.32 3.10 -2.33
N LYS A 716 -18.85 2.38 -3.32
CA LYS A 716 -19.39 2.92 -4.59
C LYS A 716 -18.34 3.61 -5.48
N VAL A 717 -17.06 3.54 -5.10
CA VAL A 717 -15.93 4.13 -5.83
C VAL A 717 -14.72 3.17 -5.80
N HIS A 718 -13.64 3.57 -6.44
CA HIS A 718 -12.35 2.88 -6.39
C HIS A 718 -11.24 3.87 -6.05
N ILE A 719 -10.06 3.32 -5.72
CA ILE A 719 -8.82 4.07 -5.54
C ILE A 719 -7.87 3.63 -6.65
N GLU A 720 -7.25 4.55 -7.38
CA GLU A 720 -6.36 4.17 -8.50
C GLU A 720 -5.02 3.66 -7.97
N GLU A 721 -4.44 4.34 -6.98
CA GLU A 721 -3.17 3.97 -6.37
C GLU A 721 -3.23 4.01 -4.84
N LEU A 722 -2.78 2.94 -4.20
CA LEU A 722 -2.59 2.83 -2.76
C LEU A 722 -1.13 2.47 -2.48
N ASP A 723 -0.44 3.37 -1.78
CA ASP A 723 0.92 3.21 -1.33
C ASP A 723 0.97 3.43 0.19
N ALA A 724 1.36 2.39 0.92
CA ALA A 724 1.51 2.42 2.37
C ALA A 724 2.64 1.47 2.75
N PRO A 725 3.30 1.62 3.92
CA PRO A 725 4.28 0.63 4.36
C PRO A 725 3.63 -0.75 4.43
N SER A 726 2.40 -0.80 4.92
CA SER A 726 1.71 -2.05 5.17
C SER A 726 0.20 -1.85 5.30
N PHE A 727 -0.60 -2.89 5.05
CA PHE A 727 -2.08 -2.78 5.07
C PHE A 727 -2.77 -4.04 5.60
N GLY A 728 -3.90 -3.86 6.30
CA GLY A 728 -4.73 -4.93 6.84
C GLY A 728 -5.86 -5.37 5.89
N SER A 729 -7.01 -4.73 5.96
CA SER A 729 -8.19 -5.02 5.12
C SER A 729 -8.40 -3.95 4.06
N ILE A 730 -8.65 -4.35 2.81
CA ILE A 730 -8.97 -3.46 1.70
C ILE A 730 -10.29 -3.94 1.09
N SER A 731 -11.23 -3.02 0.89
CA SER A 731 -12.50 -3.30 0.24
C SER A 731 -12.81 -2.21 -0.78
N MET A 732 -13.00 -2.57 -2.05
CA MET A 732 -13.39 -1.63 -3.11
C MET A 732 -14.57 -2.17 -3.89
N LYS A 733 -15.59 -1.34 -4.08
CA LYS A 733 -16.81 -1.69 -4.82
C LYS A 733 -17.32 -0.44 -5.53
N PRO A 734 -16.91 -0.15 -6.78
CA PRO A 734 -17.43 0.96 -7.53
C PRO A 734 -18.91 0.72 -7.84
N GLN A 735 -19.64 1.81 -8.03
CA GLN A 735 -21.03 1.75 -8.46
C GLN A 735 -21.08 1.05 -9.82
N ALA A 736 -21.95 0.04 -9.95
CA ALA A 736 -22.16 -0.68 -11.20
C ALA A 736 -22.71 0.30 -12.24
N ASN A 737 -21.82 0.76 -13.11
CA ASN A 737 -22.08 1.79 -14.07
C ASN A 737 -22.92 1.21 -15.22
N ALA A 738 -24.24 1.11 -14.99
CA ALA A 738 -25.19 0.44 -15.88
C ALA A 738 -25.26 1.06 -17.30
N THR A 739 -24.79 2.29 -17.50
CA THR A 739 -24.85 2.99 -18.80
C THR A 739 -23.58 2.86 -19.65
N TRP A 740 -22.42 2.58 -19.06
CA TRP A 740 -21.12 2.62 -19.77
C TRP A 740 -20.85 1.41 -20.66
N VAL A 741 -21.34 0.23 -20.28
CA VAL A 741 -21.28 -0.97 -21.13
C VAL A 741 -22.19 -0.81 -22.36
N GLY A 742 -23.28 -0.05 -22.24
CA GLY A 742 -24.13 0.35 -23.38
C GLY A 742 -23.50 1.43 -24.25
N LEU A 743 -22.71 2.34 -23.65
CA LEU A 743 -21.98 3.40 -24.34
C LEU A 743 -20.87 2.85 -25.25
N ALA A 744 -20.07 1.90 -24.73
CA ALA A 744 -19.02 1.23 -25.51
C ALA A 744 -19.57 0.38 -26.66
N ALA A 745 -20.78 -0.18 -26.50
CA ALA A 745 -21.46 -0.91 -27.57
C ALA A 745 -21.92 0.00 -28.72
N ARG A 746 -22.19 1.29 -28.46
CA ARG A 746 -22.64 2.28 -29.44
C ARG A 746 -21.50 3.03 -30.14
N LEU A 747 -20.30 3.09 -29.57
CA LEU A 747 -19.15 3.83 -30.11
C LEU A 747 -18.42 3.17 -31.30
N ALA A 748 -19.00 2.15 -31.95
CA ALA A 748 -18.47 1.50 -33.16
C ALA A 748 -17.00 1.03 -33.14
N ALA A 749 -16.33 0.98 -31.98
CA ALA A 749 -14.92 0.58 -31.86
C ALA A 749 -14.80 -0.73 -31.03
N PRO A 750 -14.59 -1.90 -31.67
CA PRO A 750 -14.61 -3.21 -31.01
C PRO A 750 -13.39 -3.54 -30.14
N GLU A 751 -12.30 -2.77 -30.19
CA GLU A 751 -11.00 -3.17 -29.63
C GLU A 751 -10.45 -2.23 -28.54
N VAL A 752 -11.18 -1.18 -28.16
CA VAL A 752 -10.67 -0.21 -27.19
C VAL A 752 -10.83 -0.75 -25.78
N TRP A 753 -9.72 -1.22 -25.20
CA TRP A 753 -9.58 -1.32 -23.75
C TRP A 753 -9.89 0.05 -23.13
N LEU A 754 -11.04 0.16 -22.46
CA LEU A 754 -11.51 1.43 -21.91
C LEU A 754 -10.57 1.90 -20.78
N PRO A 755 -9.99 3.11 -20.84
CA PRO A 755 -9.16 3.66 -19.78
C PRO A 755 -9.93 4.02 -18.49
N ASN A 756 -11.25 3.77 -18.42
CA ASN A 756 -12.11 4.04 -17.25
C ASN A 756 -12.58 2.77 -16.53
N ARG A 757 -11.92 1.64 -16.77
CA ARG A 757 -12.01 0.52 -15.83
C ARG A 757 -11.37 0.99 -14.51
N ALA A 758 -11.97 0.63 -13.38
CA ALA A 758 -11.41 0.92 -12.07
C ALA A 758 -10.12 0.11 -11.89
N PHE A 759 -9.02 0.57 -12.46
CA PHE A 759 -7.71 -0.04 -12.28
C PHE A 759 -7.16 0.41 -10.92
N THR A 760 -6.61 -0.53 -10.16
CA THR A 760 -6.01 -0.26 -8.88
C THR A 760 -4.62 -0.86 -8.80
N ARG A 761 -3.70 -0.10 -8.22
CA ARG A 761 -2.36 -0.53 -7.82
C ARG A 761 -2.26 -0.45 -6.29
N ILE A 762 -1.90 -1.56 -5.66
CA ILE A 762 -1.75 -1.68 -4.21
C ILE A 762 -0.31 -2.03 -3.90
N VAL A 763 0.40 -1.14 -3.21
CA VAL A 763 1.83 -1.25 -2.91
C VAL A 763 2.07 -1.14 -1.41
N GLY A 764 2.67 -2.20 -0.88
CA GLY A 764 3.28 -2.31 0.44
C GLY A 764 4.79 -2.29 0.30
N TRP A 765 5.48 -1.35 0.96
CA TRP A 765 6.94 -1.23 0.86
C TRP A 765 7.70 -1.59 2.15
N ALA A 766 7.00 -2.09 3.18
CA ALA A 766 7.68 -2.62 4.36
C ALA A 766 8.65 -3.75 3.98
N PRO A 767 9.83 -3.84 4.64
CA PRO A 767 10.77 -4.91 4.36
C PRO A 767 10.17 -6.29 4.66
N PRO A 768 10.62 -7.37 4.00
CA PRO A 768 10.15 -8.72 4.26
C PRO A 768 10.28 -9.07 5.76
N ALA A 769 9.20 -9.58 6.35
CA ALA A 769 9.18 -10.02 7.74
C ALA A 769 9.51 -11.52 7.85
N ALA A 770 10.00 -11.94 9.02
CA ALA A 770 10.34 -13.35 9.30
C ALA A 770 9.11 -14.27 9.19
N GLU A 771 9.34 -15.52 8.76
CA GLU A 771 8.30 -16.47 8.33
C GLU A 771 7.24 -16.79 9.41
N ASP A 772 7.62 -16.80 10.69
CA ASP A 772 6.79 -17.28 11.81
C ASP A 772 5.76 -16.26 12.34
N SER A 773 5.78 -14.99 11.91
CA SER A 773 4.94 -13.92 12.48
C SER A 773 4.24 -13.02 11.45
N LEU A 774 4.17 -13.41 10.18
CA LEU A 774 3.59 -12.58 9.12
C LEU A 774 2.12 -12.19 9.35
N PRO A 775 1.77 -10.89 9.41
CA PRO A 775 0.39 -10.45 9.55
C PRO A 775 -0.46 -10.78 8.32
N LYS A 776 -1.77 -11.01 8.54
CA LYS A 776 -2.73 -11.29 7.46
C LYS A 776 -3.32 -10.01 6.88
N SER A 777 -3.53 -10.01 5.57
CA SER A 777 -4.22 -8.96 4.83
C SER A 777 -5.36 -9.53 3.99
N GLN A 778 -6.52 -8.89 4.03
CA GLN A 778 -7.71 -9.32 3.27
C GLN A 778 -8.13 -8.22 2.29
N ILE A 779 -8.08 -8.53 1.00
CA ILE A 779 -8.39 -7.62 -0.10
C ILE A 779 -9.64 -8.13 -0.81
N ASN A 780 -10.72 -7.33 -0.85
CA ASN A 780 -11.96 -7.65 -1.52
C ASN A 780 -12.28 -6.57 -2.57
N LEU A 781 -12.23 -6.94 -3.83
CA LEU A 781 -12.47 -6.06 -4.97
C LEU A 781 -13.73 -6.54 -5.70
N ALA A 782 -14.68 -5.66 -6.00
CA ALA A 782 -15.90 -6.02 -6.70
C ALA A 782 -16.15 -5.06 -7.84
N GLY A 783 -15.95 -5.45 -9.10
CA GLY A 783 -16.01 -4.57 -10.27
C GLY A 783 -14.78 -3.66 -10.42
N VAL A 784 -13.60 -4.13 -9.98
CA VAL A 784 -12.31 -3.41 -10.03
C VAL A 784 -11.29 -4.31 -10.71
N PHE A 785 -10.44 -3.72 -11.54
CA PHE A 785 -9.27 -4.34 -12.12
C PHE A 785 -8.06 -4.09 -11.22
N LEU A 786 -7.39 -5.14 -10.77
CA LEU A 786 -6.13 -5.04 -10.05
C LEU A 786 -4.99 -5.18 -11.06
N ASP A 787 -4.21 -4.12 -11.23
CA ASP A 787 -3.02 -4.13 -12.08
C ASP A 787 -1.82 -4.71 -11.33
N THR A 788 -1.56 -4.19 -10.13
CA THR A 788 -0.39 -4.56 -9.32
C THR A 788 -0.77 -4.73 -7.85
N LEU A 789 -0.28 -5.80 -7.24
CA LEU A 789 -0.23 -6.00 -5.79
C LEU A 789 1.20 -6.30 -5.37
N LEU A 790 1.77 -5.47 -4.50
CA LEU A 790 3.05 -5.71 -3.84
C LEU A 790 2.82 -5.73 -2.32
N ALA A 791 3.12 -6.85 -1.65
CA ALA A 791 2.89 -7.04 -0.22
C ALA A 791 3.98 -7.92 0.42
N PRO A 792 5.26 -7.52 0.37
CA PRO A 792 6.44 -8.33 0.72
C PRO A 792 6.53 -8.73 2.19
N ASP A 793 5.70 -8.15 3.07
CA ASP A 793 5.65 -8.37 4.52
C ASP A 793 4.35 -9.05 5.01
N ARG A 794 3.45 -9.47 4.09
CA ARG A 794 2.09 -9.93 4.44
C ARG A 794 1.70 -11.30 3.91
N GLN A 795 0.77 -11.93 4.64
CA GLN A 795 -0.04 -13.04 4.15
C GLN A 795 -1.34 -12.51 3.50
N VAL A 796 -1.49 -12.62 2.17
CA VAL A 796 -2.61 -11.98 1.45
C VAL A 796 -3.73 -12.95 1.07
N VAL A 797 -4.96 -12.58 1.40
CA VAL A 797 -6.21 -13.14 0.86
C VAL A 797 -6.87 -12.11 -0.05
N LEU A 798 -6.73 -12.27 -1.36
CA LEU A 798 -7.37 -11.47 -2.40
C LEU A 798 -8.67 -12.14 -2.87
N ASN A 799 -9.75 -11.37 -3.01
CA ASN A 799 -11.01 -11.78 -3.62
C ASN A 799 -11.49 -10.67 -4.57
N VAL A 800 -11.32 -10.86 -5.86
CA VAL A 800 -11.95 -10.06 -6.91
C VAL A 800 -13.29 -10.71 -7.28
N SER A 801 -14.30 -9.91 -7.57
CA SER A 801 -15.60 -10.34 -8.08
C SER A 801 -16.06 -9.38 -9.16
N SER A 802 -16.77 -9.88 -10.16
CA SER A 802 -17.16 -9.15 -11.34
C SER A 802 -18.41 -9.79 -11.95
N LYS A 803 -19.21 -8.99 -12.66
CA LYS A 803 -20.33 -9.49 -13.46
C LYS A 803 -19.87 -9.64 -14.90
N LEU A 804 -20.10 -10.81 -15.49
CA LEU A 804 -19.93 -11.00 -16.93
C LEU A 804 -21.18 -10.54 -17.65
N ARG A 805 -21.04 -9.62 -18.60
CA ARG A 805 -22.15 -9.17 -19.45
C ARG A 805 -22.00 -9.64 -20.88
N SER A 806 -23.07 -10.25 -21.39
CA SER A 806 -23.22 -10.57 -22.81
C SER A 806 -23.56 -9.28 -23.56
N ILE A 807 -22.93 -9.06 -24.71
CA ILE A 807 -23.25 -7.93 -25.60
C ILE A 807 -24.05 -8.50 -26.78
N SER A 808 -25.28 -8.01 -26.99
CA SER A 808 -26.12 -8.45 -28.10
C SER A 808 -25.41 -8.22 -29.44
N GLY A 809 -25.45 -9.22 -30.33
CA GLY A 809 -24.78 -9.20 -31.63
C GLY A 809 -23.26 -9.43 -31.59
N ARG A 810 -22.68 -9.81 -30.44
CA ARG A 810 -21.23 -10.12 -30.33
C ARG A 810 -20.98 -11.43 -29.56
N PRO A 811 -20.00 -12.26 -29.99
CA PRO A 811 -19.66 -13.51 -29.31
C PRO A 811 -18.82 -13.35 -28.03
N ALA A 812 -18.45 -12.13 -27.62
CA ALA A 812 -17.55 -11.87 -26.49
C ALA A 812 -18.27 -11.34 -25.24
N PHE A 813 -17.94 -11.89 -24.08
CA PHE A 813 -18.30 -11.33 -22.78
C PHE A 813 -17.32 -10.24 -22.35
N VAL A 814 -17.83 -9.22 -21.68
CA VAL A 814 -16.99 -8.22 -21.01
C VAL A 814 -17.09 -8.41 -19.51
N SER A 815 -15.94 -8.51 -18.85
CA SER A 815 -15.83 -8.46 -17.40
C SER A 815 -15.74 -7.01 -16.91
N GLU A 816 -16.36 -6.72 -15.78
CA GLU A 816 -16.31 -5.42 -15.09
C GLU A 816 -15.18 -5.34 -14.03
N GLY A 817 -14.35 -6.38 -13.87
CA GLY A 817 -13.26 -6.43 -12.90
C GLY A 817 -12.42 -7.71 -13.03
N GLY A 818 -11.16 -7.69 -12.60
CA GLY A 818 -10.24 -8.81 -12.80
C GLY A 818 -8.86 -8.51 -12.22
N VAL A 819 -7.88 -9.37 -12.49
CA VAL A 819 -6.46 -9.03 -12.28
C VAL A 819 -5.87 -8.91 -13.67
N VAL A 820 -5.56 -7.71 -14.15
CA VAL A 820 -5.17 -7.50 -15.56
C VAL A 820 -4.16 -6.37 -15.64
N ARG A 821 -3.12 -6.56 -16.44
CA ARG A 821 -2.17 -5.52 -16.82
C ARG A 821 -2.84 -4.40 -17.63
N GLU A 822 -2.56 -3.15 -17.30
CA GLU A 822 -2.89 -2.01 -18.16
C GLU A 822 -1.98 -1.99 -19.42
N SER A 823 -2.55 -1.77 -20.60
CA SER A 823 -1.79 -1.68 -21.85
C SER A 823 -0.76 -0.55 -21.80
N GLY A 824 0.54 -0.87 -21.85
CA GLY A 824 1.64 0.11 -21.82
C GLY A 824 2.40 0.24 -20.50
N SER A 825 2.04 -0.52 -19.45
CA SER A 825 2.81 -0.56 -18.19
C SER A 825 4.15 -1.30 -18.34
N SER A 826 5.20 -0.87 -17.64
CA SER A 826 6.54 -1.49 -17.68
C SER A 826 6.65 -2.77 -16.83
N ALA A 827 7.78 -3.49 -16.94
CA ALA A 827 8.09 -4.68 -16.13
C ALA A 827 7.97 -4.39 -14.62
N GLY A 828 7.23 -5.25 -13.89
CA GLY A 828 6.95 -5.10 -12.44
C GLY A 828 5.47 -5.25 -12.06
N THR A 829 4.57 -5.34 -13.03
CA THR A 829 3.13 -5.60 -12.82
C THR A 829 2.87 -7.07 -12.49
N GLY A 830 2.11 -7.34 -11.43
CA GLY A 830 1.84 -8.71 -10.99
C GLY A 830 1.29 -8.81 -9.56
N LEU A 831 1.12 -10.04 -9.09
CA LEU A 831 0.73 -10.34 -7.72
C LEU A 831 1.94 -10.85 -6.94
N TYR A 832 2.46 -10.04 -6.04
CA TYR A 832 3.63 -10.31 -5.23
C TYR A 832 3.28 -10.14 -3.75
N ALA A 833 3.52 -11.18 -2.95
CA ALA A 833 3.40 -11.08 -1.49
C ALA A 833 4.47 -11.92 -0.80
N ALA A 834 4.75 -11.64 0.47
CA ALA A 834 5.52 -12.55 1.32
C ALA A 834 4.90 -13.96 1.24
N ARG A 835 3.56 -13.98 1.31
CA ARG A 835 2.77 -15.21 1.25
C ARG A 835 1.39 -14.98 0.63
N LEU A 836 1.07 -15.65 -0.48
CA LEU A 836 -0.28 -15.61 -1.06
C LEU A 836 -1.16 -16.73 -0.46
N LYS A 837 -2.14 -16.37 0.39
CA LYS A 837 -3.06 -17.34 1.03
C LYS A 837 -4.26 -17.71 0.15
N LYS A 838 -4.77 -16.77 -0.63
CA LYS A 838 -5.93 -16.98 -1.52
C LYS A 838 -6.01 -15.85 -2.52
N VAL A 839 -6.37 -16.12 -3.78
CA VAL A 839 -6.66 -15.10 -4.80
C VAL A 839 -7.91 -15.49 -5.58
N SER A 840 -9.10 -15.23 -5.02
CA SER A 840 -10.34 -15.47 -5.75
C SER A 840 -10.56 -14.39 -6.81
N VAL A 841 -11.04 -14.70 -8.02
CA VAL A 841 -11.46 -13.72 -9.07
C VAL A 841 -12.77 -14.16 -9.73
N ASN A 842 -13.93 -13.96 -9.11
CA ASN A 842 -15.20 -14.47 -9.65
C ASN A 842 -15.72 -13.60 -10.80
N GLY A 843 -15.93 -14.15 -12.00
CA GLY A 843 -16.51 -13.42 -13.15
C GLY A 843 -15.56 -12.46 -13.89
N GLY A 844 -14.24 -12.67 -13.78
CA GLY A 844 -13.20 -11.90 -14.48
C GLY A 844 -11.96 -12.72 -14.79
N SER A 845 -11.08 -12.18 -15.64
CA SER A 845 -9.83 -12.82 -16.05
C SER A 845 -8.71 -12.60 -15.03
N VAL A 846 -7.73 -13.51 -15.03
CA VAL A 846 -6.42 -13.30 -14.40
C VAL A 846 -5.38 -13.23 -15.51
N GLU A 847 -4.87 -12.03 -15.74
CA GLU A 847 -3.90 -11.62 -16.76
C GLU A 847 -2.76 -10.84 -16.05
N ALA A 848 -2.19 -11.45 -15.02
CA ALA A 848 -1.09 -10.89 -14.26
C ALA A 848 0.23 -11.33 -14.91
N PRO A 849 1.13 -10.41 -15.34
CA PRO A 849 2.39 -10.78 -15.98
C PRO A 849 3.23 -11.71 -15.12
N MET A 850 3.19 -11.55 -13.79
CA MET A 850 3.76 -12.51 -12.86
C MET A 850 2.91 -12.71 -11.62
N ILE A 851 2.87 -13.95 -11.13
CA ILE A 851 2.28 -14.32 -9.84
C ILE A 851 3.35 -15.03 -9.02
N SER A 852 3.72 -14.47 -7.87
CA SER A 852 4.84 -14.97 -7.07
C SER A 852 4.67 -14.78 -5.56
N ASP A 853 5.25 -15.70 -4.78
CA ASP A 853 5.46 -15.54 -3.34
C ASP A 853 6.86 -15.98 -2.88
N ALA A 854 7.26 -15.51 -1.68
CA ALA A 854 8.64 -15.59 -1.21
C ALA A 854 8.94 -16.72 -0.20
N LEU A 855 7.92 -17.31 0.44
CA LEU A 855 8.10 -18.26 1.54
C LEU A 855 7.48 -19.65 1.29
N ALA A 856 8.13 -20.69 1.82
CA ALA A 856 7.86 -22.09 1.50
C ALA A 856 6.91 -22.81 2.49
N SER A 857 6.72 -22.35 3.73
CA SER A 857 5.98 -23.12 4.74
C SER A 857 4.43 -23.03 4.66
N ASP A 858 3.86 -24.13 4.22
CA ASP A 858 2.59 -24.79 4.56
C ASP A 858 1.25 -24.03 4.79
N PHE A 859 0.32 -24.30 3.86
CA PHE A 859 -1.15 -24.10 3.80
C PHE A 859 -1.75 -22.93 3.00
N LYS A 860 -2.36 -23.35 1.87
CA LYS A 860 -3.31 -22.72 0.94
C LYS A 860 -2.80 -21.44 0.32
N ALA A 861 -2.48 -21.50 -0.98
CA ALA A 861 -2.79 -20.42 -1.92
C ALA A 861 -3.92 -20.96 -2.78
N VAL A 862 -5.13 -20.44 -2.64
CA VAL A 862 -6.24 -20.83 -3.51
C VAL A 862 -6.59 -19.66 -4.40
N LEU A 863 -6.06 -19.64 -5.63
CA LEU A 863 -6.57 -18.74 -6.65
C LEU A 863 -7.89 -19.32 -7.19
N LYS A 864 -8.99 -18.56 -7.21
CA LYS A 864 -10.38 -19.04 -7.39
C LYS A 864 -11.23 -18.06 -8.19
N ALA A 865 -11.35 -18.18 -9.49
CA ALA A 865 -12.55 -17.68 -10.16
C ALA A 865 -13.61 -18.79 -10.12
N ALA A 866 -14.80 -18.52 -9.60
CA ALA A 866 -15.90 -19.49 -9.48
C ALA A 866 -17.24 -18.85 -9.87
N SER A 867 -18.23 -19.62 -10.35
CA SER A 867 -19.07 -20.56 -9.58
C SER A 867 -19.03 -22.03 -10.13
N ALA A 868 -18.77 -23.13 -9.40
CA ALA A 868 -19.11 -23.53 -8.03
C ALA A 868 -18.12 -24.60 -7.44
N VAL A 869 -18.00 -24.59 -6.08
CA VAL A 869 -17.59 -25.58 -5.02
C VAL A 869 -16.62 -26.74 -5.40
N PHE A 870 -15.50 -26.98 -4.68
CA PHE A 870 -15.40 -27.95 -3.55
C PHE A 870 -14.34 -27.66 -2.44
N GLN A 871 -14.52 -28.42 -1.35
CA GLN A 871 -13.86 -28.42 -0.03
C GLN A 871 -12.43 -29.05 -0.01
N VAL A 872 -11.76 -28.87 1.14
CA VAL A 872 -10.36 -29.14 1.54
C VAL A 872 -9.99 -30.64 1.52
N GLN A 873 -8.72 -31.07 1.39
CA GLN A 873 -7.87 -31.53 2.53
C GLN A 873 -6.35 -31.72 2.24
N PHE A 874 -5.52 -31.11 3.13
CA PHE A 874 -4.18 -31.43 3.69
C PHE A 874 -2.85 -31.53 2.87
N GLN A 875 -1.76 -31.01 3.49
CA GLN A 875 -0.29 -31.08 3.19
C GLN A 875 0.26 -30.22 2.02
N GLY A 876 0.79 -29.01 2.26
CA GLY A 876 1.71 -28.33 1.32
C GLY A 876 1.16 -27.81 -0.02
N GLN A 877 -0.16 -27.92 -0.27
CA GLN A 877 -0.75 -27.69 -1.59
C GLN A 877 -1.15 -26.22 -1.90
N LYS A 878 -0.78 -25.73 -3.10
CA LYS A 878 -1.26 -24.50 -3.74
C LYS A 878 -2.11 -24.82 -4.98
N THR A 879 -3.04 -23.93 -5.31
CA THR A 879 -4.10 -24.19 -6.29
C THR A 879 -4.48 -22.92 -7.03
N LEU A 880 -4.57 -22.96 -8.36
CA LEU A 880 -4.93 -21.85 -9.23
C LEU A 880 -6.13 -22.19 -10.12
N PHE A 881 -7.30 -21.58 -9.89
CA PHE A 881 -8.53 -21.84 -10.62
C PHE A 881 -9.08 -20.59 -11.34
N ALA A 882 -9.50 -20.74 -12.62
CA ALA A 882 -10.22 -19.73 -13.40
C ALA A 882 -11.61 -20.26 -13.89
N TYR A 883 -12.74 -19.54 -13.73
CA TYR A 883 -14.09 -19.95 -14.17
C TYR A 883 -15.16 -18.82 -14.13
N PRO A 884 -15.91 -18.58 -15.24
CA PRO A 884 -15.41 -18.69 -16.60
C PRO A 884 -14.43 -17.54 -16.84
N GLY A 885 -13.24 -17.84 -17.31
CA GLY A 885 -12.19 -16.85 -17.47
C GLY A 885 -10.87 -17.48 -17.90
N HIS A 886 -10.11 -16.75 -18.72
CA HIS A 886 -8.78 -17.15 -19.12
C HIS A 886 -7.80 -16.98 -17.95
N LEU A 887 -6.81 -17.85 -17.91
CA LEU A 887 -5.64 -17.71 -17.05
C LEU A 887 -4.44 -17.39 -17.93
N LYS A 888 -4.03 -16.13 -17.95
CA LYS A 888 -2.90 -15.65 -18.75
C LYS A 888 -1.82 -15.07 -17.84
N SER A 889 -0.58 -15.48 -18.05
CA SER A 889 0.54 -14.95 -17.27
C SER A 889 1.85 -15.18 -18.02
N ASP A 890 2.80 -14.25 -17.93
CA ASP A 890 4.14 -14.51 -18.49
C ASP A 890 4.88 -15.53 -17.59
N GLY A 891 4.59 -15.56 -16.28
CA GLY A 891 5.07 -16.63 -15.39
C GLY A 891 4.35 -16.74 -14.04
N VAL A 892 4.13 -17.99 -13.61
CA VAL A 892 3.61 -18.36 -12.29
C VAL A 892 4.71 -19.08 -11.52
N ARG A 893 5.17 -18.50 -10.41
CA ARG A 893 6.29 -18.99 -9.59
C ARG A 893 5.87 -19.09 -8.13
N LEU A 894 5.45 -20.28 -7.70
CA LEU A 894 4.92 -20.49 -6.36
C LEU A 894 5.79 -21.48 -5.57
N MET A 895 6.16 -21.09 -4.35
CA MET A 895 6.89 -21.94 -3.41
C MET A 895 5.95 -23.00 -2.78
N SER A 896 5.66 -24.11 -3.46
CA SER A 896 4.74 -25.17 -2.98
C SER A 896 5.26 -26.58 -3.14
N GLU A 897 4.97 -27.45 -2.17
CA GLU A 897 5.20 -28.89 -2.27
C GLU A 897 4.27 -29.58 -3.29
N ARG A 898 3.05 -29.06 -3.48
CA ARG A 898 2.06 -29.59 -4.43
C ARG A 898 1.33 -28.44 -5.13
N LEU A 899 1.30 -28.41 -6.46
CA LEU A 899 0.61 -27.37 -7.25
C LEU A 899 -0.53 -27.94 -8.09
N MET A 900 -1.65 -27.22 -8.15
CA MET A 900 -2.78 -27.52 -9.03
C MET A 900 -3.19 -26.27 -9.81
N VAL A 901 -3.40 -26.35 -11.11
CA VAL A 901 -3.85 -25.26 -11.99
C VAL A 901 -5.04 -25.75 -12.80
N GLN A 902 -6.10 -24.96 -12.92
CA GLN A 902 -7.25 -25.28 -13.75
C GLN A 902 -8.02 -24.04 -14.22
N ALA A 903 -8.14 -23.80 -15.51
CA ALA A 903 -9.18 -22.94 -16.08
C ALA A 903 -10.36 -23.80 -16.56
N ALA A 904 -11.59 -23.35 -16.35
CA ALA A 904 -12.79 -23.99 -16.86
C ALA A 904 -13.68 -22.91 -17.51
N GLY A 905 -14.13 -23.12 -18.74
CA GLY A 905 -14.75 -22.06 -19.54
C GLY A 905 -13.78 -20.94 -19.93
N GLY A 906 -12.47 -21.24 -19.95
CA GLY A 906 -11.38 -20.36 -20.39
C GLY A 906 -10.12 -21.17 -20.72
N ASP A 907 -9.12 -20.51 -21.30
CA ASP A 907 -7.84 -21.12 -21.67
C ASP A 907 -6.78 -20.90 -20.60
N VAL A 908 -5.74 -21.76 -20.57
CA VAL A 908 -4.54 -21.58 -19.77
C VAL A 908 -3.39 -21.20 -20.70
N GLU A 909 -2.96 -19.94 -20.66
CA GLU A 909 -1.90 -19.34 -21.47
C GLU A 909 -0.80 -18.80 -20.53
N ILE A 910 0.00 -19.69 -19.94
CA ILE A 910 1.08 -19.31 -19.04
C ILE A 910 2.41 -19.52 -19.76
N GLY A 911 3.29 -18.50 -19.78
CA GLY A 911 4.63 -18.63 -20.35
C GLY A 911 5.47 -19.66 -19.57
N GLU A 912 5.71 -19.40 -18.29
CA GLU A 912 6.45 -20.29 -17.38
C GLU A 912 5.59 -20.68 -16.16
N LEU A 913 5.20 -21.95 -16.01
CA LEU A 913 4.52 -22.50 -14.83
C LEU A 913 5.50 -23.33 -14.02
N ALA A 914 5.99 -22.82 -12.87
CA ALA A 914 7.04 -23.44 -12.09
C ALA A 914 6.62 -23.72 -10.63
N SER A 915 6.89 -24.94 -10.14
CA SER A 915 6.60 -25.41 -8.78
C SER A 915 7.85 -25.97 -8.10
N PHE A 916 8.01 -25.69 -6.80
CA PHE A 916 9.13 -26.23 -5.99
C PHE A 916 9.01 -27.74 -5.76
N GLY A 917 7.81 -28.25 -5.50
CA GLY A 917 7.50 -29.68 -5.49
C GLY A 917 6.61 -30.09 -6.67
N LYS A 918 5.74 -31.08 -6.45
CA LYS A 918 5.00 -31.76 -7.52
C LYS A 918 3.87 -30.92 -8.12
N ILE A 919 3.53 -31.18 -9.38
CA ILE A 919 2.33 -30.60 -10.02
C ILE A 919 1.25 -31.68 -10.09
N MET A 920 0.24 -31.57 -9.23
CA MET A 920 -0.93 -32.44 -9.23
C MET A 920 -1.72 -32.32 -10.54
N GLN A 921 -1.93 -31.10 -11.01
CA GLN A 921 -2.76 -30.87 -12.18
C GLN A 921 -2.44 -29.56 -12.88
N ALA A 922 -2.50 -29.52 -14.22
CA ALA A 922 -2.71 -28.31 -14.99
C ALA A 922 -3.82 -28.56 -16.04
N ALA A 923 -4.94 -27.85 -15.95
CA ALA A 923 -6.12 -28.15 -16.76
C ALA A 923 -6.77 -26.94 -17.44
N ALA A 924 -7.23 -27.08 -18.68
CA ALA A 924 -8.14 -26.17 -19.36
C ALA A 924 -9.38 -26.97 -19.78
N ILE A 925 -10.52 -26.70 -19.16
CA ILE A 925 -11.77 -27.45 -19.31
C ILE A 925 -12.75 -26.65 -20.16
N HIS A 926 -13.27 -27.28 -21.22
CA HIS A 926 -14.24 -26.68 -22.12
C HIS A 926 -15.61 -26.54 -21.45
N HIS A 927 -16.24 -25.37 -21.57
CA HIS A 927 -17.57 -25.12 -21.03
C HIS A 927 -18.56 -24.68 -22.12
N ARG A 928 -19.84 -25.09 -21.98
CA ARG A 928 -20.95 -24.73 -22.86
C ARG A 928 -22.05 -24.05 -22.04
N TYR A 929 -22.56 -22.91 -22.49
CA TYR A 929 -23.64 -22.18 -21.81
C TYR A 929 -24.64 -21.61 -22.83
N LYS A 930 -25.77 -21.05 -22.37
CA LYS A 930 -26.76 -20.33 -23.21
C LYS A 930 -26.61 -18.82 -22.99
N ASP A 931 -26.49 -18.04 -24.06
CA ASP A 931 -26.48 -16.58 -23.96
C ASP A 931 -27.88 -15.98 -23.74
N ALA A 932 -27.97 -14.65 -23.69
CA ALA A 932 -29.21 -13.91 -23.44
C ALA A 932 -30.28 -14.15 -24.52
N ASP A 933 -29.87 -14.55 -25.72
CA ASP A 933 -30.73 -14.85 -26.87
C ASP A 933 -31.06 -16.36 -26.95
N GLY A 934 -30.60 -17.16 -25.97
CA GLY A 934 -30.85 -18.60 -25.86
C GLY A 934 -29.93 -19.47 -26.73
N VAL A 935 -28.93 -18.89 -27.40
CA VAL A 935 -27.98 -19.59 -28.27
C VAL A 935 -26.87 -20.22 -27.43
N HIS A 936 -26.47 -21.45 -27.80
CA HIS A 936 -25.39 -22.14 -27.12
C HIS A 936 -24.02 -21.61 -27.55
N GLN A 937 -23.28 -21.06 -26.61
CA GLN A 937 -21.93 -20.56 -26.80
C GLN A 937 -20.90 -21.50 -26.14
N HIS A 938 -19.71 -21.57 -26.72
CA HIS A 938 -18.62 -22.47 -26.31
C HIS A 938 -17.40 -21.65 -25.89
N LEU A 939 -16.87 -21.90 -24.68
CA LEU A 939 -15.73 -21.15 -24.14
C LEU A 939 -14.62 -22.06 -23.63
N GLY A 940 -13.39 -21.67 -23.98
CA GLY A 940 -12.14 -22.17 -23.41
C GLY A 940 -11.87 -23.66 -23.60
N GLY A 941 -10.71 -24.10 -23.08
CA GLY A 941 -10.30 -25.49 -23.06
C GLY A 941 -8.93 -25.76 -23.70
N ARG A 942 -8.20 -24.73 -24.11
CA ARG A 942 -6.82 -24.85 -24.62
C ARG A 942 -5.81 -24.69 -23.49
N LEU A 943 -4.85 -25.61 -23.41
CA LEU A 943 -3.73 -25.54 -22.46
C LEU A 943 -2.43 -25.27 -23.22
N GLY A 944 -1.77 -24.16 -22.92
CA GLY A 944 -0.40 -23.85 -23.34
C GLY A 944 -0.21 -23.21 -24.72
N TRP A 945 -1.29 -22.72 -25.35
CA TRP A 945 -1.17 -21.94 -26.58
C TRP A 945 -0.31 -20.68 -26.34
N PRO A 946 0.48 -20.25 -27.34
CA PRO A 946 1.29 -19.05 -27.21
C PRO A 946 0.45 -17.87 -26.76
N SER A 947 0.85 -17.22 -25.67
CA SER A 947 0.15 -16.02 -25.23
C SER A 947 0.31 -14.95 -26.32
N GLN A 948 -0.70 -14.11 -26.51
CA GLN A 948 -0.58 -12.95 -27.41
C GLN A 948 0.47 -11.93 -26.92
N THR A 949 0.97 -12.05 -25.67
CA THR A 949 1.99 -11.16 -25.09
C THR A 949 3.43 -11.63 -25.29
N THR A 950 3.72 -12.95 -25.21
CA THR A 950 5.10 -13.46 -25.32
C THR A 950 5.36 -14.23 -26.62
N GLY A 951 4.33 -14.75 -27.27
CA GLY A 951 4.48 -15.57 -28.49
C GLY A 951 5.16 -16.93 -28.29
N THR A 952 5.44 -17.34 -27.05
CA THR A 952 6.15 -18.58 -26.71
C THR A 952 5.20 -19.67 -26.22
N ARG A 953 5.52 -20.94 -26.53
CA ARG A 953 4.81 -22.10 -25.95
C ARG A 953 4.98 -22.13 -24.43
N MET A 954 3.98 -22.65 -23.73
CA MET A 954 4.02 -22.82 -22.29
C MET A 954 5.12 -23.80 -21.86
N LEU A 955 5.91 -23.43 -20.86
CA LEU A 955 6.87 -24.28 -20.17
C LEU A 955 6.33 -24.61 -18.77
N VAL A 956 6.23 -25.90 -18.45
CA VAL A 956 5.75 -26.40 -17.16
C VAL A 956 6.88 -27.16 -16.47
N ALA A 957 7.24 -26.75 -15.26
CA ALA A 957 8.36 -27.32 -14.50
C ALA A 957 7.98 -27.62 -13.05
N SER A 958 8.30 -28.83 -12.59
CA SER A 958 8.11 -29.29 -11.21
C SER A 958 9.46 -29.62 -10.55
N GLY A 959 9.49 -29.66 -9.22
CA GLY A 959 10.66 -30.12 -8.47
C GLY A 959 11.83 -29.14 -8.42
N LEU A 960 11.59 -27.82 -8.42
CA LEU A 960 12.67 -26.82 -8.29
C LEU A 960 13.44 -26.91 -6.97
N ASP A 961 12.82 -27.48 -5.94
CA ASP A 961 13.52 -27.90 -4.73
C ASP A 961 14.00 -29.34 -4.92
N PRO A 962 15.31 -29.61 -4.84
CA PRO A 962 15.82 -30.97 -4.97
C PRO A 962 15.32 -31.92 -3.87
N ALA A 963 14.85 -31.42 -2.73
CA ALA A 963 14.34 -32.22 -1.62
C ALA A 963 12.85 -32.62 -1.77
N LEU A 964 12.11 -32.04 -2.72
CA LEU A 964 10.68 -32.26 -2.89
C LEU A 964 10.36 -33.11 -4.13
N ASP A 965 9.19 -33.75 -4.11
CA ASP A 965 8.69 -34.58 -5.22
C ASP A 965 8.62 -33.75 -6.52
N ALA A 966 9.20 -34.27 -7.59
CA ALA A 966 9.28 -33.61 -8.88
C ALA A 966 8.21 -34.08 -9.89
N THR A 967 7.24 -34.89 -9.47
CA THR A 967 6.25 -35.52 -10.36
C THR A 967 5.21 -34.54 -10.89
N MET A 968 4.70 -34.80 -12.09
CA MET A 968 3.49 -34.19 -12.65
C MET A 968 2.40 -35.24 -12.85
N GLU A 969 1.23 -35.11 -12.23
CA GLU A 969 0.22 -36.18 -12.29
C GLU A 969 -0.70 -36.05 -13.51
N THR A 970 -1.41 -34.92 -13.68
CA THR A 970 -2.41 -34.76 -14.75
C THR A 970 -2.31 -33.45 -15.50
N LEU A 971 -2.22 -33.50 -16.83
CA LEU A 971 -2.29 -32.36 -17.71
C LEU A 971 -3.50 -32.50 -18.62
N ARG A 972 -4.36 -31.49 -18.70
CA ARG A 972 -5.61 -31.59 -19.45
C ARG A 972 -5.89 -30.33 -20.26
N GLY A 973 -6.18 -30.47 -21.54
CA GLY A 973 -6.72 -29.39 -22.36
C GLY A 973 -7.83 -29.97 -23.22
N ASP A 974 -9.08 -29.71 -22.87
CA ASP A 974 -10.23 -30.31 -23.57
C ASP A 974 -10.23 -30.00 -25.08
N LEU A 975 -9.74 -28.83 -25.47
CA LEU A 975 -9.58 -28.39 -26.86
C LEU A 975 -8.14 -28.52 -27.40
N GLY A 976 -7.24 -29.08 -26.59
CA GLY A 976 -5.87 -29.42 -26.95
C GLY A 976 -4.84 -28.99 -25.91
N VAL A 977 -3.63 -29.54 -26.02
CA VAL A 977 -2.47 -29.26 -25.15
C VAL A 977 -1.27 -28.91 -26.03
N ASN A 978 -0.59 -27.79 -25.73
CA ASN A 978 0.62 -27.35 -26.42
C ASN A 978 1.66 -26.84 -25.40
N ALA A 979 2.62 -27.66 -24.96
CA ALA A 979 3.57 -27.23 -23.92
C ALA A 979 4.84 -28.09 -23.85
N PHE A 980 5.88 -27.53 -23.23
CA PHE A 980 7.08 -28.25 -22.81
C PHE A 980 7.00 -28.59 -21.32
N PHE A 981 7.39 -29.82 -20.95
CA PHE A 981 7.25 -30.33 -19.59
C PHE A 981 8.61 -30.77 -19.03
N TYR A 982 9.07 -30.16 -17.94
CA TYR A 982 10.28 -30.54 -17.20
C TYR A 982 9.88 -31.18 -15.86
N ALA A 983 9.80 -32.50 -15.83
CA ALA A 983 9.51 -33.25 -14.60
C ALA A 983 10.83 -33.39 -13.81
N GLY A 984 11.03 -32.48 -12.87
CA GLY A 984 12.32 -32.24 -12.23
C GLY A 984 13.12 -31.22 -13.04
N ALA A 985 13.26 -30.02 -12.48
CA ALA A 985 13.99 -28.92 -13.07
C ALA A 985 14.79 -28.18 -11.99
N ALA A 986 15.84 -27.49 -12.40
CA ALA A 986 16.55 -26.52 -11.57
C ALA A 986 16.76 -25.22 -12.34
N ARG A 987 17.12 -24.14 -11.64
CA ARG A 987 17.57 -22.92 -12.29
C ARG A 987 19.08 -22.93 -12.40
N ASN A 988 19.59 -22.61 -13.58
CA ASN A 988 21.01 -22.36 -13.78
C ASN A 988 21.42 -21.00 -13.16
N THR A 989 22.70 -20.66 -13.23
CA THR A 989 23.25 -19.39 -12.71
C THR A 989 22.68 -18.13 -13.36
N SER A 990 22.10 -18.22 -14.57
CA SER A 990 21.38 -17.12 -15.23
C SER A 990 19.89 -17.05 -14.86
N GLY A 991 19.40 -17.92 -13.96
CA GLY A 991 18.01 -17.98 -13.53
C GLY A 991 17.07 -18.66 -14.52
N THR A 992 17.58 -19.31 -15.57
CA THR A 992 16.80 -20.03 -16.59
C THR A 992 16.51 -21.46 -16.12
N LEU A 993 15.31 -21.97 -16.40
CA LEU A 993 14.94 -23.34 -16.08
C LEU A 993 15.69 -24.33 -16.97
N GLN A 994 16.26 -25.35 -16.35
CA GLN A 994 16.92 -26.48 -16.98
C GLN A 994 16.28 -27.78 -16.49
N ALA A 995 15.99 -28.70 -17.41
CA ALA A 995 15.45 -30.00 -17.08
C ALA A 995 16.52 -30.90 -16.41
N GLU A 996 16.13 -31.59 -15.35
CA GLU A 996 16.97 -32.56 -14.63
C GLU A 996 16.41 -33.99 -14.69
N CYS A 997 15.18 -34.18 -15.20
CA CYS A 997 14.55 -35.49 -15.37
C CYS A 997 14.51 -36.32 -14.07
N ARG A 998 14.29 -35.68 -12.92
CA ARG A 998 14.16 -36.35 -11.63
C ARG A 998 12.75 -36.85 -11.33
N GLY A 999 11.75 -36.32 -12.03
CA GLY A 999 10.34 -36.63 -11.82
C GLY A 999 9.69 -37.34 -13.00
N GLU A 1000 8.47 -37.83 -12.78
CA GLU A 1000 7.66 -38.51 -13.81
C GLU A 1000 6.51 -37.61 -14.31
N LEU A 1001 5.92 -37.95 -15.45
CA LEU A 1001 4.68 -37.36 -15.95
C LEU A 1001 3.61 -38.45 -16.16
N GLY A 1002 2.49 -38.37 -15.44
CA GLY A 1002 1.44 -39.38 -15.44
C GLY A 1002 0.54 -39.38 -16.69
N VAL A 1003 -0.33 -38.37 -16.83
CA VAL A 1003 -1.36 -38.31 -17.89
C VAL A 1003 -1.35 -36.97 -18.62
N ILE A 1004 -1.50 -37.01 -19.95
CA ILE A 1004 -1.91 -35.88 -20.78
C ILE A 1004 -3.26 -36.21 -21.44
N GLN A 1005 -4.25 -35.33 -21.31
CA GLN A 1005 -5.63 -35.58 -21.72
C GLN A 1005 -6.24 -34.46 -22.56
N THR A 1006 -6.92 -34.83 -23.66
CA THR A 1006 -7.80 -33.97 -24.46
C THR A 1006 -9.20 -34.60 -24.61
N LYS A 1007 -10.19 -33.88 -25.15
CA LYS A 1007 -11.44 -34.51 -25.63
C LYS A 1007 -11.15 -35.24 -26.95
N LYS A 1008 -11.87 -36.36 -27.19
CA LYS A 1008 -11.74 -37.12 -28.44
C LYS A 1008 -12.10 -36.26 -29.66
N PRO A 1009 -11.30 -36.30 -30.74
CA PRO A 1009 -11.69 -35.75 -32.03
C PRO A 1009 -13.06 -36.29 -32.45
N GLY A 1010 -13.97 -35.42 -32.89
CA GLY A 1010 -15.30 -35.84 -33.40
C GLY A 1010 -16.44 -35.96 -32.38
N GLY A 1011 -16.22 -35.72 -31.08
CA GLY A 1011 -17.31 -35.81 -30.09
C GLY A 1011 -18.38 -34.71 -30.22
N ASN A 1012 -19.67 -35.06 -30.10
CA ASN A 1012 -20.84 -34.15 -30.19
C ASN A 1012 -20.87 -32.99 -29.17
N SER A 1013 -19.89 -32.92 -28.25
CA SER A 1013 -19.75 -31.85 -27.24
C SER A 1013 -18.78 -30.74 -27.65
N LEU A 1014 -18.11 -30.85 -28.80
CA LEU A 1014 -17.13 -29.89 -29.31
C LEU A 1014 -17.76 -28.91 -30.33
N PRO A 1015 -17.25 -27.67 -30.44
CA PRO A 1015 -17.68 -26.74 -31.49
C PRO A 1015 -17.40 -27.29 -32.90
N ASP A 1016 -18.32 -27.05 -33.85
CA ASP A 1016 -18.20 -27.53 -35.24
C ASP A 1016 -16.90 -27.06 -35.92
N ALA A 1017 -16.47 -25.82 -35.65
CA ALA A 1017 -15.22 -25.27 -36.18
C ALA A 1017 -13.98 -26.07 -35.73
N ILE A 1018 -13.97 -26.58 -34.49
CA ILE A 1018 -12.85 -27.37 -33.95
C ILE A 1018 -12.92 -28.80 -34.46
N ARG A 1019 -14.14 -29.36 -34.58
CA ARG A 1019 -14.36 -30.68 -35.17
C ARG A 1019 -13.86 -30.74 -36.62
N ASN A 1020 -14.10 -29.67 -37.39
CA ASN A 1020 -13.72 -29.58 -38.81
C ASN A 1020 -12.24 -29.21 -39.03
N ALA A 1021 -11.55 -28.68 -38.01
CA ALA A 1021 -10.13 -28.27 -38.08
C ALA A 1021 -9.14 -29.36 -37.62
N GLY A 1022 -9.54 -30.63 -37.57
CA GLY A 1022 -8.68 -31.75 -37.16
C GLY A 1022 -8.77 -32.14 -35.68
N GLY A 1023 -9.65 -31.52 -34.89
CA GLY A 1023 -9.94 -31.89 -33.50
C GLY A 1023 -8.90 -31.43 -32.46
N PRO A 1024 -9.15 -31.68 -31.16
CA PRO A 1024 -8.18 -31.41 -30.10
C PRO A 1024 -6.93 -32.27 -30.27
N PHE A 1025 -5.74 -31.66 -30.26
CA PHE A 1025 -4.45 -32.36 -30.38
C PHE A 1025 -3.51 -32.11 -29.21
N ILE A 1026 -2.54 -33.00 -29.03
CA ILE A 1026 -1.42 -32.86 -28.09
C ILE A 1026 -0.16 -32.55 -28.89
N GLU A 1027 0.53 -31.47 -28.52
CA GLU A 1027 1.77 -31.02 -29.14
C GLU A 1027 2.81 -30.58 -28.08
N GLY A 1028 4.10 -30.85 -28.32
CA GLY A 1028 5.19 -30.40 -27.45
C GLY A 1028 6.20 -31.50 -27.11
N ALA A 1029 6.84 -31.39 -25.95
CA ALA A 1029 7.80 -32.39 -25.49
C ALA A 1029 7.87 -32.50 -23.97
N VAL A 1030 8.29 -33.66 -23.47
CA VAL A 1030 8.51 -33.92 -22.04
C VAL A 1030 9.90 -34.44 -21.75
N TRP A 1031 10.51 -33.90 -20.71
CA TRP A 1031 11.74 -34.37 -20.07
C TRP A 1031 11.37 -34.96 -18.71
N ALA A 1032 11.50 -36.27 -18.58
CA ALA A 1032 11.12 -37.02 -17.38
C ALA A 1032 12.13 -38.13 -17.08
N ALA A 1033 12.03 -38.71 -15.88
CA ALA A 1033 12.89 -39.78 -15.43
C ALA A 1033 12.85 -40.99 -16.38
N PRO A 1034 14.00 -41.66 -16.61
CA PRO A 1034 14.03 -42.88 -17.42
C PRO A 1034 13.04 -43.94 -16.89
N GLY A 1035 12.23 -44.52 -17.79
CA GLY A 1035 11.22 -45.51 -17.42
C GLY A 1035 9.83 -44.96 -17.06
N SER A 1036 9.61 -43.64 -17.19
CA SER A 1036 8.30 -43.02 -16.96
C SER A 1036 7.18 -43.60 -17.83
N ASP A 1037 6.04 -43.98 -17.24
CA ASP A 1037 4.83 -44.47 -17.92
C ASP A 1037 3.86 -43.31 -18.24
N ILE A 1038 4.05 -42.65 -19.39
CA ILE A 1038 3.27 -41.47 -19.79
C ILE A 1038 2.02 -41.88 -20.60
N LYS A 1039 0.84 -41.53 -20.10
CA LYS A 1039 -0.45 -41.89 -20.71
C LYS A 1039 -1.08 -40.73 -21.48
N LEU A 1040 -1.23 -40.91 -22.80
CA LEU A 1040 -1.98 -39.98 -23.66
C LEU A 1040 -3.44 -40.42 -23.79
N LYS A 1041 -4.39 -39.51 -23.53
CA LYS A 1041 -5.83 -39.74 -23.67
C LYS A 1041 -6.47 -38.70 -24.58
N GLY A 1042 -7.35 -39.12 -25.47
CA GLY A 1042 -8.04 -38.23 -26.43
C GLY A 1042 -7.32 -38.16 -27.78
N ASP A 1043 -6.05 -37.73 -27.77
CA ASP A 1043 -5.13 -37.79 -28.94
C ASP A 1043 -4.05 -38.86 -28.72
N THR A 1044 -4.40 -40.13 -28.97
CA THR A 1044 -3.48 -41.27 -28.78
C THR A 1044 -2.43 -41.39 -29.88
N GLU A 1045 -2.55 -40.63 -30.96
CA GLU A 1045 -1.66 -40.67 -32.13
C GLU A 1045 -0.59 -39.57 -32.10
N ALA A 1046 -0.54 -38.73 -31.06
CA ALA A 1046 0.36 -37.57 -31.00
C ALA A 1046 1.84 -37.94 -31.19
N ILE A 1047 2.28 -39.08 -30.65
CA ILE A 1047 3.66 -39.58 -30.79
C ILE A 1047 3.90 -40.12 -32.20
N SER A 1048 3.02 -41.00 -32.71
CA SER A 1048 3.18 -41.57 -34.05
C SER A 1048 3.06 -40.52 -35.15
N ALA A 1049 2.35 -39.42 -34.89
CA ALA A 1049 2.24 -38.27 -35.78
C ALA A 1049 3.38 -37.24 -35.63
N GLY A 1050 4.36 -37.48 -34.75
CA GLY A 1050 5.51 -36.59 -34.54
C GLY A 1050 5.18 -35.23 -33.90
N ARG A 1051 4.00 -35.10 -33.27
CA ARG A 1051 3.58 -33.85 -32.61
C ARG A 1051 4.04 -33.76 -31.16
N PHE A 1052 4.27 -34.89 -30.50
CA PHE A 1052 4.70 -34.97 -29.11
C PHE A 1052 5.95 -35.84 -28.95
N GLU A 1053 6.99 -35.30 -28.31
CA GLU A 1053 8.28 -35.96 -28.17
C GLU A 1053 8.63 -36.30 -26.71
N LEU A 1054 9.25 -37.46 -26.50
CA LEU A 1054 9.87 -37.88 -25.25
C LEU A 1054 11.37 -37.54 -25.31
N LYS A 1055 11.89 -36.80 -24.32
CA LYS A 1055 13.28 -36.34 -24.26
C LYS A 1055 13.97 -36.80 -22.98
N SER A 1056 15.28 -37.02 -23.06
CA SER A 1056 16.16 -37.33 -21.92
C SER A 1056 16.98 -36.10 -21.50
N CYS A 1057 17.39 -36.03 -20.23
CA CYS A 1057 18.26 -34.98 -19.70
C CYS A 1057 19.76 -35.36 -19.74
N GLY A 1058 20.11 -36.43 -20.46
CA GLY A 1058 21.46 -36.93 -20.65
C GLY A 1058 21.56 -37.74 -21.96
N PRO A 1059 22.79 -38.06 -22.39
CA PRO A 1059 23.05 -38.82 -23.62
C PRO A 1059 22.42 -40.22 -23.62
#